data_AF-A0A3C0ZY28-F1
#
_entry.id   AF-A0A3C0ZY28-F1
#
_cell.length_a   1.000
_cell.length_b   1.000
_cell.length_c   1.000
_cell.angle_alpha   90.00
_cell.angle_beta   90.00
_cell.angle_gamma   90.00
#
_symmetry.space_group_name_H-M   'P 1'
#
loop_
_entity.id
_entity.type
_entity.pdbx_description
1 polymer ?
#
loop_
_entity_poly.entity_id
_entity_poly.type
_entity_poly.pdbx_seq_one_letter_code
_entity_poly.pdbx_strand_id
1 'polypeptide(L)'
;MAFTTYSYEQLGLRSGMEPLTEKEKKILEESWASVFATGIFPCIDEMLFAPLFSEGRSRRNVPVNVLVGALLLQELRQMSDEDLVEAAMFDLRIRTALHITQAVGQPFSLRTIQRFRTRLKRYREKTGEDLLAECLTGISGSLSAYIRRFGKHTPYYSLAEIPGPVRKDGALENSAQENGMQESGTGGGTPAQADAGNARGWKPGQAAPALIAALRAGMERISCFDPAVIADPEIFEQNRLPAHSDHVFFADEKELAAGADEPAGTAVPSALRLSLNGLWKFSYAERPQDAPRGFEDVSFDCREWADIRVPAHIQMEGYDVPAYINYQYPWDGREDIVPGEIPAHFNPTASYVKYFSLPEKMKGYLAGGSPLCISFQGVESGFALWCNGNYVGYSEDSFSPSEFDLTPFVDVNGENKLAVRVFKWTASSWLESQDFFRFSGIFRDVWLYTLPQAHLYDLRIRPLTDETLTEGTLEIGAQIRLYGEALRVHRAHSACRAQKRDQKENQKDNQKEKEQPSAEQPSARLLMAYSLALEGSVVLRGAVPLPDLPDPDQLPGHMGENADTEGGSTGLSLSLVEKIEKPALWSAEDPQLYDLTLRLVCEGAAAGGDSGDGAAFQQILLEIVRERIGFRRFELKDGLMCLNGKRIVFRGVNRHEFTCDSGRTVPAEITRRDLILMKQNNINAVRTCHYPNASALYRFCDELGLYLIAENNMESHASWAPAEAGLPTPGIVPGDDERWSELLLDRINSCYQRDKNHPSILIWSVGNESFGGTVIRDMADRFRALDPDRLVHYEGIFHDRTWPRSSDMESQMYPSAEA
;
A
#
# COMPACT_ATOMS: atom_id res chain seq x y z
N MET A 1 -21.00 -26.89 -22.18
CA MET A 1 -21.08 -28.35 -22.42
C MET A 1 -21.43 -29.01 -21.10
N ALA A 2 -22.36 -29.96 -21.08
CA ALA A 2 -22.84 -30.59 -19.85
C ALA A 2 -21.70 -31.40 -19.19
N PHE A 3 -21.25 -30.97 -18.01
CA PHE A 3 -20.28 -31.69 -17.21
C PHE A 3 -20.99 -32.82 -16.45
N THR A 4 -20.74 -34.04 -16.87
CA THR A 4 -21.22 -35.28 -16.24
C THR A 4 -20.57 -35.47 -14.87
N THR A 5 -21.33 -36.04 -13.93
CA THR A 5 -20.89 -36.59 -12.64
C THR A 5 -19.62 -37.43 -12.81
N TYR A 6 -18.50 -36.95 -12.25
CA TYR A 6 -17.21 -37.64 -12.31
C TYR A 6 -17.15 -38.78 -11.28
N SER A 7 -16.57 -39.93 -11.66
CA SER A 7 -16.35 -41.05 -10.75
C SER A 7 -15.04 -40.91 -9.96
N TYR A 8 -15.08 -41.26 -8.67
CA TYR A 8 -13.98 -41.10 -7.70
C TYR A 8 -12.64 -41.76 -8.07
N GLU A 9 -12.62 -42.67 -9.05
CA GLU A 9 -11.41 -43.35 -9.53
C GLU A 9 -10.44 -42.41 -10.27
N GLN A 10 -10.90 -41.22 -10.70
CA GLN A 10 -10.10 -40.27 -11.47
C GLN A 10 -9.22 -39.33 -10.64
N LEU A 11 -9.29 -39.37 -9.30
CA LEU A 11 -8.55 -38.45 -8.42
C LEU A 11 -7.08 -38.86 -8.15
N GLY A 12 -6.65 -40.04 -8.64
CA GLY A 12 -5.23 -40.36 -8.89
C GLY A 12 -4.24 -40.18 -7.74
N LEU A 13 -4.64 -40.32 -6.48
CA LEU A 13 -3.73 -40.12 -5.34
C LEU A 13 -2.76 -41.29 -5.17
N ARG A 14 -1.48 -41.09 -5.56
CA ARG A 14 -0.29 -41.96 -5.37
C ARG A 14 -0.40 -43.43 -5.84
N SER A 15 0.65 -43.93 -6.50
CA SER A 15 0.87 -45.38 -6.54
C SER A 15 1.11 -45.88 -5.11
N GLY A 16 0.12 -46.52 -4.50
CA GLY A 16 0.24 -47.15 -3.17
C GLY A 16 -0.77 -46.72 -2.11
N MET A 17 -1.76 -45.87 -2.41
CA MET A 17 -2.93 -45.70 -1.54
C MET A 17 -4.04 -46.67 -1.96
N GLU A 18 -4.65 -47.37 -1.00
CA GLU A 18 -5.82 -48.20 -1.27
C GLU A 18 -6.98 -47.33 -1.82
N PRO A 19 -7.77 -47.83 -2.78
CA PRO A 19 -8.95 -47.12 -3.24
C PRO A 19 -9.90 -46.83 -2.07
N LEU A 20 -10.48 -45.63 -2.04
CA LEU A 20 -11.42 -45.21 -0.98
C LEU A 20 -12.50 -46.27 -0.80
N THR A 21 -12.76 -46.64 0.45
CA THR A 21 -13.87 -47.51 0.81
C THR A 21 -15.20 -46.84 0.47
N GLU A 22 -16.26 -47.62 0.26
CA GLU A 22 -17.59 -47.10 -0.05
C GLU A 22 -18.12 -46.14 1.03
N LYS A 23 -17.71 -46.38 2.29
CA LYS A 23 -18.01 -45.50 3.42
C LYS A 23 -17.31 -44.14 3.30
N GLU A 24 -16.03 -44.13 2.92
CA GLU A 24 -15.26 -42.89 2.75
C GLU A 24 -15.74 -42.07 1.55
N LYS A 25 -16.13 -42.74 0.45
CA LYS A 25 -16.78 -42.07 -0.68
C LYS A 25 -18.06 -41.36 -0.27
N LYS A 26 -18.93 -42.04 0.47
CA LYS A 26 -20.19 -41.45 0.97
C LYS A 26 -19.94 -40.26 1.91
N ILE A 27 -18.92 -40.34 2.77
CA ILE A 27 -18.54 -39.23 3.66
C ILE A 27 -18.05 -38.02 2.84
N LEU A 28 -17.26 -38.24 1.79
CA LEU A 28 -16.79 -37.18 0.91
C LEU A 28 -17.95 -36.55 0.11
N GLU A 29 -18.88 -37.37 -0.37
CA GLU A 29 -20.11 -36.95 -1.07
C GLU A 29 -20.98 -36.01 -0.24
N GLU A 30 -21.14 -36.31 1.04
CA GLU A 30 -21.97 -35.53 1.97
C GLU A 30 -21.20 -34.33 2.57
N SER A 31 -19.90 -34.20 2.27
CA SER A 31 -19.02 -33.17 2.83
C SER A 31 -19.21 -31.78 2.21
N TRP A 32 -18.68 -30.76 2.91
CA TRP A 32 -18.58 -29.39 2.40
C TRP A 32 -17.87 -29.32 1.03
N ALA A 33 -16.88 -30.18 0.79
CA ALA A 33 -16.11 -30.16 -0.45
C ALA A 33 -16.95 -30.52 -1.66
N SER A 34 -17.82 -31.53 -1.54
CA SER A 34 -18.76 -31.92 -2.59
C SER A 34 -19.79 -30.80 -2.86
N VAL A 35 -20.29 -30.14 -1.82
CA VAL A 35 -21.21 -29.00 -1.98
C VAL A 35 -20.51 -27.79 -2.64
N PHE A 36 -19.25 -27.54 -2.30
CA PHE A 36 -18.46 -26.50 -2.96
C PHE A 36 -18.22 -26.84 -4.44
N ALA A 37 -17.76 -28.06 -4.72
CA ALA A 37 -17.46 -28.58 -6.06
C ALA A 37 -18.66 -28.53 -7.01
N THR A 38 -19.87 -28.80 -6.49
CA THR A 38 -21.10 -28.88 -7.29
C THR A 38 -21.92 -27.59 -7.29
N GLY A 39 -21.85 -26.78 -6.23
CA GLY A 39 -22.72 -25.63 -6.02
C GLY A 39 -22.07 -24.26 -6.14
N ILE A 40 -20.75 -24.15 -5.93
CA ILE A 40 -20.00 -22.87 -5.99
C ILE A 40 -19.01 -22.89 -7.15
N PHE A 41 -18.11 -23.87 -7.19
CA PHE A 41 -17.01 -23.93 -8.16
C PHE A 41 -17.46 -23.79 -9.63
N PRO A 42 -18.55 -24.46 -10.10
CA PRO A 42 -19.00 -24.35 -11.49
C PRO A 42 -19.64 -22.99 -11.83
N CYS A 43 -19.96 -22.19 -10.81
CA CYS A 43 -20.56 -20.86 -10.98
C CYS A 43 -19.51 -19.75 -11.09
N ILE A 44 -18.22 -20.07 -10.92
CA ILE A 44 -17.13 -19.11 -11.10
C ILE A 44 -16.91 -18.89 -12.61
N ASP A 45 -17.28 -17.71 -13.10
CA ASP A 45 -17.11 -17.35 -14.51
C ASP A 45 -15.65 -16.94 -14.79
N GLU A 46 -14.91 -17.79 -15.51
CA GLU A 46 -13.54 -17.49 -15.91
C GLU A 46 -13.45 -16.34 -16.92
N MET A 47 -14.50 -16.09 -17.71
CA MET A 47 -14.46 -15.06 -18.76
C MET A 47 -14.42 -13.65 -18.19
N LEU A 48 -14.95 -13.46 -16.98
CA LEU A 48 -14.85 -12.22 -16.23
C LEU A 48 -13.39 -11.77 -16.03
N PHE A 49 -12.48 -12.74 -15.88
CA PHE A 49 -11.06 -12.48 -15.62
C PHE A 49 -10.20 -12.44 -16.90
N ALA A 50 -10.79 -12.55 -18.09
CA ALA A 50 -10.06 -12.51 -19.35
C ALA A 50 -9.19 -11.24 -19.55
N PRO A 51 -9.61 -10.03 -19.10
CA PRO A 51 -8.79 -8.82 -19.22
C PRO A 51 -7.43 -8.91 -18.50
N LEU A 52 -7.28 -9.78 -17.51
CA LEU A 52 -6.02 -9.98 -16.79
C LEU A 52 -4.96 -10.75 -17.60
N PHE A 53 -5.32 -11.32 -18.77
CA PHE A 53 -4.51 -12.33 -19.46
C PHE A 53 -4.47 -12.26 -21.01
N SER A 54 -4.81 -11.15 -21.68
CA SER A 54 -4.73 -10.98 -23.16
C SER A 54 -3.99 -9.68 -23.54
N GLU A 55 -3.17 -9.52 -24.60
CA GLU A 55 -3.02 -10.14 -25.93
C GLU A 55 -1.63 -10.82 -26.14
N GLY A 56 -1.58 -12.16 -26.18
CA GLY A 56 -0.37 -12.92 -26.58
C GLY A 56 0.67 -13.21 -25.49
N ARG A 57 0.38 -12.86 -24.23
CA ARG A 57 1.36 -12.87 -23.12
C ARG A 57 0.99 -13.92 -22.06
N SER A 58 1.89 -14.89 -21.87
CA SER A 58 1.81 -16.02 -20.92
C SER A 58 0.59 -16.95 -21.08
N ARG A 59 0.81 -18.18 -21.55
CA ARG A 59 -0.21 -19.24 -21.39
C ARG A 59 -0.56 -19.40 -19.90
N ARG A 60 -1.86 -19.54 -19.60
CA ARG A 60 -2.33 -19.89 -18.26
C ARG A 60 -1.79 -21.28 -17.91
N ASN A 61 -0.95 -21.38 -16.88
CA ASN A 61 -0.52 -22.67 -16.34
C ASN A 61 -1.61 -23.31 -15.46
N VAL A 62 -2.55 -22.51 -14.94
CA VAL A 62 -3.62 -22.91 -14.03
C VAL A 62 -4.94 -22.25 -14.46
N PRO A 63 -6.08 -22.96 -14.50
CA PRO A 63 -7.39 -22.37 -14.78
C PRO A 63 -7.78 -21.29 -13.75
N VAL A 64 -8.47 -20.23 -14.17
CA VAL A 64 -8.73 -19.07 -13.28
C VAL A 64 -9.74 -19.41 -12.20
N ASN A 65 -10.75 -20.23 -12.51
CA ASN A 65 -11.72 -20.73 -11.53
C ASN A 65 -11.05 -21.54 -10.42
N VAL A 66 -9.96 -22.26 -10.70
CA VAL A 66 -9.16 -22.96 -9.69
C VAL A 66 -8.51 -21.95 -8.74
N LEU A 67 -7.93 -20.86 -9.26
CA LEU A 67 -7.33 -19.82 -8.43
C LEU A 67 -8.38 -19.07 -7.59
N VAL A 68 -9.49 -18.63 -8.19
CA VAL A 68 -10.59 -17.97 -7.47
C VAL A 68 -11.24 -18.91 -6.44
N GLY A 69 -11.44 -20.18 -6.81
CA GLY A 69 -11.95 -21.20 -5.91
C GLY A 69 -11.01 -21.46 -4.74
N ALA A 70 -9.69 -21.48 -4.98
CA ALA A 70 -8.67 -21.64 -3.94
C ALA A 70 -8.69 -20.46 -2.96
N LEU A 71 -8.73 -19.22 -3.46
CA LEU A 71 -8.87 -18.02 -2.63
C LEU A 71 -10.18 -18.01 -1.81
N LEU A 72 -11.29 -18.46 -2.39
CA LEU A 72 -12.56 -18.63 -1.67
C LEU A 72 -12.45 -19.66 -0.54
N LEU A 73 -11.84 -20.81 -0.81
CA LEU A 73 -11.64 -21.85 0.20
C LEU A 73 -10.69 -21.38 1.30
N GLN A 74 -9.65 -20.62 0.95
CA GLN A 74 -8.75 -20.01 1.90
C GLN A 74 -9.50 -19.19 2.93
N GLU A 75 -10.38 -18.28 2.47
CA GLU A 75 -11.17 -17.42 3.35
C GLU A 75 -12.25 -18.17 4.12
N LEU A 76 -12.95 -19.11 3.48
CA LEU A 76 -14.00 -19.90 4.13
C LEU A 76 -13.46 -20.86 5.20
N ARG A 77 -12.14 -21.15 5.18
CA ARG A 77 -11.48 -22.13 6.05
C ARG A 77 -10.37 -21.53 6.91
N GLN A 78 -10.13 -20.23 6.82
CA GLN A 78 -9.09 -19.49 7.56
C GLN A 78 -7.70 -20.10 7.37
N MET A 79 -7.33 -20.35 6.12
CA MET A 79 -6.03 -20.94 5.77
C MET A 79 -5.01 -19.83 5.51
N SER A 80 -3.76 -20.03 5.94
CA SER A 80 -2.65 -19.25 5.39
C SER A 80 -2.42 -19.61 3.91
N ASP A 81 -1.63 -18.80 3.20
CA ASP A 81 -1.27 -19.11 1.81
C ASP A 81 -0.46 -20.42 1.73
N GLU A 82 0.35 -20.72 2.75
CA GLU A 82 1.09 -21.98 2.88
C GLU A 82 0.15 -23.17 3.07
N ASP A 83 -0.80 -23.05 4.00
CA ASP A 83 -1.83 -24.09 4.23
C ASP A 83 -2.62 -24.35 2.94
N LEU A 84 -2.97 -23.30 2.19
CA LEU A 84 -3.72 -23.43 0.95
C LEU A 84 -2.95 -24.26 -0.08
N VAL A 85 -1.68 -23.93 -0.29
CA VAL A 85 -0.83 -24.63 -1.27
C VAL A 85 -0.58 -26.08 -0.81
N GLU A 86 -0.27 -26.31 0.47
CA GLU A 86 -0.07 -27.65 1.02
C GLU A 86 -1.35 -28.49 0.92
N ALA A 87 -2.50 -27.95 1.32
CA ALA A 87 -3.77 -28.67 1.26
C ALA A 87 -4.21 -28.95 -0.18
N ALA A 88 -3.94 -28.05 -1.14
CA ALA A 88 -4.18 -28.32 -2.55
C ALA A 88 -3.34 -29.50 -3.08
N MET A 89 -2.17 -29.75 -2.49
CA MET A 89 -1.34 -30.90 -2.83
C MET A 89 -1.84 -32.21 -2.21
N PHE A 90 -2.22 -32.19 -0.92
CA PHE A 90 -2.41 -33.44 -0.15
C PHE A 90 -3.83 -33.69 0.38
N ASP A 91 -4.68 -32.66 0.51
CA ASP A 91 -6.02 -32.79 1.07
C ASP A 91 -7.04 -33.18 -0.02
N LEU A 92 -7.57 -34.40 0.10
CA LEU A 92 -8.57 -34.94 -0.84
C LEU A 92 -9.85 -34.09 -0.91
N ARG A 93 -10.28 -33.46 0.18
CA ARG A 93 -11.47 -32.59 0.20
C ARG A 93 -11.20 -31.30 -0.57
N ILE A 94 -10.05 -30.67 -0.39
CA ILE A 94 -9.67 -29.46 -1.15
C ILE A 94 -9.53 -29.79 -2.64
N ARG A 95 -8.84 -30.88 -2.97
CA ARG A 95 -8.71 -31.35 -4.36
C ARG A 95 -10.06 -31.65 -5.01
N THR A 96 -10.98 -32.25 -4.26
CA THR A 96 -12.36 -32.49 -4.71
C THR A 96 -13.10 -31.17 -4.93
N ALA A 97 -13.01 -30.22 -3.99
CA ALA A 97 -13.66 -28.92 -4.08
C ALA A 97 -13.23 -28.10 -5.31
N LEU A 98 -11.95 -28.21 -5.70
CA LEU A 98 -11.35 -27.47 -6.82
C LEU A 98 -11.27 -28.27 -8.14
N HIS A 99 -11.88 -29.47 -8.19
CA HIS A 99 -11.81 -30.37 -9.35
C HIS A 99 -10.35 -30.64 -9.84
N ILE A 100 -9.41 -30.78 -8.91
CA ILE A 100 -8.00 -31.06 -9.23
C ILE A 100 -7.86 -32.56 -9.52
N THR A 101 -7.73 -32.90 -10.81
CA THR A 101 -7.71 -34.29 -11.30
C THR A 101 -6.30 -34.85 -11.54
N GLN A 102 -5.27 -34.00 -11.55
CA GLN A 102 -3.90 -34.46 -11.76
C GLN A 102 -3.44 -35.33 -10.59
N ALA A 103 -3.02 -36.55 -10.89
CA ALA A 103 -2.56 -37.56 -9.93
C ALA A 103 -1.25 -37.16 -9.21
N VAL A 104 -0.39 -36.41 -9.91
CA VAL A 104 0.98 -36.09 -9.50
C VAL A 104 1.27 -34.63 -9.83
N GLY A 105 1.82 -33.88 -8.87
CA GLY A 105 2.27 -32.51 -9.06
C GLY A 105 1.56 -31.50 -8.16
N GLN A 106 2.23 -30.37 -7.93
CA GLN A 106 1.69 -29.21 -7.25
C GLN A 106 0.73 -28.46 -8.21
N PRO A 107 -0.57 -28.31 -7.88
CA PRO A 107 -1.55 -27.71 -8.79
C PRO A 107 -1.24 -26.24 -9.14
N PHE A 108 -0.71 -25.50 -8.17
CA PHE A 108 -0.25 -24.13 -8.29
C PHE A 108 0.77 -23.82 -7.19
N SER A 109 1.68 -22.89 -7.45
CA SER A 109 2.66 -22.40 -6.47
C SER A 109 2.17 -21.18 -5.69
N LEU A 110 2.82 -20.90 -4.56
CA LEU A 110 2.60 -19.69 -3.77
C LEU A 110 2.74 -18.42 -4.63
N ARG A 111 3.87 -18.29 -5.34
CA ARG A 111 4.08 -17.26 -6.38
C ARG A 111 2.95 -17.16 -7.40
N THR A 112 2.31 -18.27 -7.81
CA THR A 112 1.18 -18.23 -8.76
C THR A 112 -0.05 -17.55 -8.16
N ILE A 113 -0.39 -17.89 -6.91
CA ILE A 113 -1.51 -17.27 -6.18
C ILE A 113 -1.25 -15.78 -5.92
N GLN A 114 -0.03 -15.45 -5.48
CA GLN A 114 0.37 -14.08 -5.20
C GLN A 114 0.34 -13.22 -6.47
N ARG A 115 0.88 -13.70 -7.60
CA ARG A 115 0.78 -13.01 -8.91
C ARG A 115 -0.67 -12.76 -9.32
N PHE A 116 -1.55 -13.73 -9.06
CA PHE A 116 -2.96 -13.57 -9.39
C PHE A 116 -3.61 -12.45 -8.56
N ARG A 117 -3.38 -12.42 -7.24
CA ARG A 117 -3.80 -11.32 -6.36
C ARG A 117 -3.28 -9.97 -6.82
N THR A 118 -1.98 -9.90 -7.14
CA THR A 118 -1.35 -8.68 -7.64
C THR A 118 -2.02 -8.17 -8.92
N ARG A 119 -2.34 -9.07 -9.86
CA ARG A 119 -3.04 -8.69 -11.11
C ARG A 119 -4.46 -8.20 -10.86
N LEU A 120 -5.18 -8.81 -9.92
CA LEU A 120 -6.52 -8.38 -9.53
C LEU A 120 -6.50 -6.96 -8.95
N LYS A 121 -5.60 -6.73 -7.97
CA LYS A 121 -5.40 -5.41 -7.35
C LYS A 121 -5.07 -4.35 -8.41
N ARG A 122 -4.09 -4.61 -9.27
CA ARG A 122 -3.65 -3.67 -10.31
C ARG A 122 -4.74 -3.36 -11.34
N TYR A 123 -5.49 -4.38 -11.76
CA TYR A 123 -6.59 -4.17 -12.70
C TYR A 123 -7.63 -3.21 -12.10
N ARG A 124 -8.04 -3.46 -10.86
CA ARG A 124 -8.97 -2.58 -10.13
C ARG A 124 -8.43 -1.15 -10.04
N GLU A 125 -7.17 -0.98 -9.65
CA GLU A 125 -6.57 0.35 -9.54
C GLU A 125 -6.52 1.10 -10.88
N LYS A 126 -6.36 0.36 -11.99
CA LYS A 126 -6.26 0.93 -13.33
C LYS A 126 -7.62 1.24 -13.95
N THR A 127 -8.60 0.36 -13.81
CA THR A 127 -9.90 0.47 -14.50
C THR A 127 -11.01 1.00 -13.60
N GLY A 128 -10.86 0.85 -12.27
CA GLY A 128 -11.93 1.04 -11.30
C GLY A 128 -12.92 -0.13 -11.24
N GLU A 129 -12.64 -1.24 -11.93
CA GLU A 129 -13.52 -2.41 -11.97
C GLU A 129 -13.02 -3.52 -11.03
N ASP A 130 -13.90 -4.00 -10.16
CA ASP A 130 -13.60 -5.08 -9.22
C ASP A 130 -14.12 -6.45 -9.68
N LEU A 131 -13.25 -7.20 -10.37
CA LEU A 131 -13.57 -8.53 -10.89
C LEU A 131 -13.88 -9.55 -9.79
N LEU A 132 -13.28 -9.43 -8.61
CA LEU A 132 -13.59 -10.33 -7.48
C LEU A 132 -14.98 -10.04 -6.93
N ALA A 133 -15.31 -8.78 -6.68
CA ALA A 133 -16.60 -8.37 -6.15
C ALA A 133 -17.73 -8.72 -7.13
N GLU A 134 -17.52 -8.53 -8.43
CA GLU A 134 -18.46 -8.95 -9.47
C GLU A 134 -18.65 -10.48 -9.46
N CYS A 135 -17.56 -11.25 -9.40
CA CYS A 135 -17.62 -12.71 -9.29
C CYS A 135 -18.41 -13.15 -8.05
N LEU A 136 -18.08 -12.58 -6.88
CA LEU A 136 -18.72 -12.89 -5.60
C LEU A 136 -20.22 -12.53 -5.60
N THR A 137 -20.57 -11.43 -6.26
CA THR A 137 -21.97 -11.03 -6.46
C THR A 137 -22.72 -12.06 -7.29
N GLY A 138 -22.12 -12.52 -8.40
CA GLY A 138 -22.68 -13.55 -9.28
C GLY A 138 -22.95 -14.89 -8.57
N ILE A 139 -22.10 -15.26 -7.60
CA ILE A 139 -22.23 -16.54 -6.85
C ILE A 139 -22.82 -16.39 -5.44
N SER A 140 -23.27 -15.18 -5.08
CA SER A 140 -23.69 -14.80 -3.72
C SER A 140 -24.78 -15.68 -3.11
N GLY A 141 -25.73 -16.15 -3.93
CA GLY A 141 -26.78 -17.08 -3.52
C GLY A 141 -26.23 -18.44 -3.09
N SER A 142 -25.31 -19.01 -3.88
CA SER A 142 -24.63 -20.27 -3.58
C SER A 142 -23.72 -20.15 -2.36
N LEU A 143 -22.97 -19.05 -2.24
CA LEU A 143 -22.13 -18.77 -1.06
C LEU A 143 -22.96 -18.67 0.21
N SER A 144 -24.08 -17.94 0.18
CA SER A 144 -24.97 -17.80 1.34
C SER A 144 -25.58 -19.14 1.77
N ALA A 145 -25.91 -20.02 0.82
CA ALA A 145 -26.39 -21.37 1.12
C ALA A 145 -25.28 -22.23 1.75
N TYR A 146 -24.06 -22.16 1.22
CA TYR A 146 -22.90 -22.88 1.74
C TYR A 146 -22.55 -22.45 3.16
N ILE A 147 -22.42 -21.14 3.41
CA ILE A 147 -22.08 -20.58 4.74
C ILE A 147 -23.16 -20.91 5.77
N ARG A 148 -24.44 -20.88 5.41
CA ARG A 148 -25.52 -21.30 6.33
C ARG A 148 -25.43 -22.77 6.72
N ARG A 149 -24.95 -23.63 5.81
CA ARG A 149 -24.87 -25.08 6.04
C ARG A 149 -23.61 -25.49 6.80
N PHE A 150 -22.47 -24.84 6.54
CA PHE A 150 -21.16 -25.27 7.04
C PHE A 150 -20.40 -24.22 7.85
N GLY A 151 -20.94 -23.00 7.98
CA GLY A 151 -20.27 -21.87 8.62
C GLY A 151 -19.19 -21.21 7.73
N LYS A 152 -18.69 -20.05 8.19
CA LYS A 152 -17.55 -19.33 7.58
C LYS A 152 -16.20 -19.69 8.22
N HIS A 153 -16.21 -20.34 9.38
CA HIS A 153 -15.06 -20.35 10.31
C HIS A 153 -14.84 -21.72 10.96
N THR A 154 -14.79 -22.79 10.15
CA THR A 154 -14.24 -24.06 10.66
C THR A 154 -12.74 -24.04 10.35
N PRO A 155 -11.86 -23.79 11.35
CA PRO A 155 -10.43 -23.67 11.13
C PRO A 155 -9.91 -24.91 10.41
N TYR A 156 -9.08 -24.71 9.39
CA TYR A 156 -8.30 -25.78 8.83
C TYR A 156 -7.22 -26.17 9.85
N TYR A 157 -7.17 -27.44 10.25
CA TYR A 157 -6.07 -27.97 11.04
C TYR A 157 -5.20 -28.80 10.10
N SER A 158 -3.95 -28.38 9.88
CA SER A 158 -3.00 -29.20 9.14
C SER A 158 -2.81 -30.54 9.87
N LEU A 159 -2.61 -31.63 9.12
CA LEU A 159 -2.35 -32.95 9.70
C LEU A 159 -1.10 -32.97 10.62
N ALA A 160 -0.22 -31.97 10.50
CA ALA A 160 0.94 -31.78 11.36
C ALA A 160 0.59 -31.25 12.77
N GLU A 161 -0.57 -30.62 12.95
CA GLU A 161 -0.96 -29.92 14.19
C GLU A 161 -1.92 -30.69 15.09
N ILE A 162 -2.34 -31.89 14.67
CA ILE A 162 -3.17 -32.75 15.54
C ILE A 162 -2.25 -33.31 16.64
N PRO A 163 -2.45 -32.98 17.93
CA PRO A 163 -1.72 -33.63 19.00
C PRO A 163 -2.01 -35.13 18.91
N GLY A 164 -0.97 -35.94 18.72
CA GLY A 164 -1.11 -37.38 18.66
C GLY A 164 -1.88 -37.90 19.89
N PRO A 165 -2.63 -39.02 19.76
CA PRO A 165 -3.37 -39.56 20.88
C PRO A 165 -2.41 -39.79 22.05
N VAL A 166 -2.69 -39.13 23.18
CA VAL A 166 -1.96 -39.29 24.44
C VAL A 166 -1.96 -40.78 24.78
N ARG A 167 -0.82 -41.45 24.59
CA ARG A 167 -0.59 -42.80 25.11
C ARG A 167 -0.57 -42.71 26.63
N LYS A 168 -1.65 -43.15 27.28
CA LYS A 168 -1.61 -43.52 28.70
C LYS A 168 -1.00 -44.90 28.82
N ASP A 169 0.33 -44.96 28.92
CA ASP A 169 1.00 -46.15 29.44
C ASP A 169 1.55 -45.85 30.83
N GLY A 170 1.07 -46.64 31.79
CA GLY A 170 1.47 -46.68 33.19
C GLY A 170 0.87 -47.91 33.86
N ALA A 171 1.46 -49.07 33.58
CA ALA A 171 1.71 -50.26 34.45
C ALA A 171 1.04 -50.27 35.85
N LEU A 172 0.44 -51.34 36.41
CA LEU A 172 0.70 -52.80 36.37
C LEU A 172 -0.48 -53.58 37.03
N GLU A 173 -0.60 -54.85 36.63
CA GLU A 173 -1.00 -56.07 37.37
C GLU A 173 -2.43 -56.42 37.86
N ASN A 174 -2.88 -57.57 37.34
CA ASN A 174 -3.54 -58.73 37.98
C ASN A 174 -4.73 -58.55 38.94
N SER A 175 -5.88 -59.13 38.56
CA SER A 175 -6.39 -60.41 39.11
C SER A 175 -7.84 -60.70 38.67
N ALA A 176 -8.18 -61.99 38.66
CA ALA A 176 -9.45 -62.57 38.21
C ALA A 176 -10.63 -62.30 39.17
N GLN A 177 -11.86 -62.22 38.64
CA GLN A 177 -12.99 -63.11 38.98
C GLN A 177 -14.34 -62.66 38.39
N GLU A 178 -15.16 -63.67 38.09
CA GLU A 178 -16.55 -63.62 37.65
C GLU A 178 -17.51 -62.94 38.66
N ASN A 179 -18.53 -62.24 38.16
CA ASN A 179 -19.97 -62.45 38.41
C ASN A 179 -20.83 -61.20 38.17
N GLY A 180 -22.03 -61.42 37.61
CA GLY A 180 -23.26 -60.77 38.12
C GLY A 180 -23.89 -59.62 37.31
N MET A 181 -24.90 -59.99 36.50
CA MET A 181 -26.20 -59.32 36.29
C MET A 181 -26.46 -57.93 36.94
N GLN A 182 -26.98 -56.97 36.16
CA GLN A 182 -28.41 -56.60 36.19
C GLN A 182 -28.79 -55.55 35.14
N GLU A 183 -29.97 -55.78 34.55
CA GLU A 183 -30.71 -54.90 33.63
C GLU A 183 -31.24 -53.64 34.33
N SER A 184 -31.43 -52.56 33.55
CA SER A 184 -32.72 -51.86 33.42
C SER A 184 -32.58 -50.60 32.56
N GLY A 185 -33.61 -50.30 31.76
CA GLY A 185 -33.85 -48.93 31.28
C GLY A 185 -34.10 -48.77 29.78
N THR A 186 -35.21 -49.33 29.29
CA THR A 186 -35.82 -49.04 27.99
C THR A 186 -36.17 -47.56 27.81
N GLY A 187 -35.91 -47.02 26.61
CA GLY A 187 -36.42 -45.72 26.18
C GLY A 187 -36.23 -45.52 24.68
N GLY A 188 -37.10 -46.14 23.88
CA GLY A 188 -37.13 -45.97 22.43
C GLY A 188 -37.61 -44.58 22.03
N GLY A 189 -36.88 -43.95 21.11
CA GLY A 189 -37.27 -42.74 20.42
C GLY A 189 -36.61 -42.73 19.04
N THR A 190 -37.35 -43.13 18.02
CA THR A 190 -37.03 -43.00 16.59
C THR A 190 -36.54 -41.59 16.24
N PRO A 191 -35.45 -41.42 15.46
CA PRO A 191 -35.10 -40.12 14.91
C PRO A 191 -36.16 -39.73 13.88
N ALA A 192 -36.78 -38.58 14.09
CA ALA A 192 -37.73 -37.98 13.16
C ALA A 192 -37.08 -37.82 11.77
N GLN A 193 -37.74 -38.40 10.77
CA GLN A 193 -37.51 -38.10 9.36
C GLN A 193 -37.73 -36.60 9.15
N ALA A 194 -36.67 -35.87 8.80
CA ALA A 194 -36.79 -34.51 8.29
C ALA A 194 -37.26 -34.59 6.84
N ASP A 195 -38.48 -34.11 6.64
CA ASP A 195 -39.25 -34.11 5.41
C ASP A 195 -38.50 -33.37 4.29
N ALA A 196 -38.34 -34.05 3.15
CA ALA A 196 -37.97 -33.45 1.89
C ALA A 196 -39.24 -32.81 1.29
N GLY A 197 -39.38 -31.49 1.43
CA GLY A 197 -40.56 -30.78 0.96
C GLY A 197 -40.29 -29.33 0.54
N ASN A 198 -40.45 -29.08 -0.76
CA ASN A 198 -40.70 -27.78 -1.41
C ASN A 198 -39.55 -26.76 -1.50
N ALA A 199 -38.71 -26.98 -2.51
CA ALA A 199 -38.28 -25.90 -3.39
C ALA A 199 -39.50 -25.32 -4.13
N ARG A 200 -40.03 -24.17 -3.68
CA ARG A 200 -40.85 -23.24 -4.49
C ARG A 200 -41.04 -21.93 -3.72
N GLY A 201 -40.37 -20.86 -4.19
CA GLY A 201 -40.60 -19.49 -3.74
C GLY A 201 -39.41 -18.82 -3.07
N TRP A 202 -38.22 -18.85 -3.68
CA TRP A 202 -37.15 -17.91 -3.31
C TRP A 202 -36.81 -17.03 -4.51
N LYS A 203 -36.89 -15.71 -4.33
CA LYS A 203 -36.36 -14.75 -5.30
C LYS A 203 -34.84 -14.61 -5.06
N PRO A 204 -33.99 -14.63 -6.10
CA PRO A 204 -32.56 -14.40 -5.96
C PRO A 204 -32.27 -12.93 -5.58
N GLY A 205 -31.28 -12.70 -4.71
CA GLY A 205 -30.79 -11.36 -4.31
C GLY A 205 -31.23 -10.99 -2.88
N GLN A 206 -30.38 -10.62 -1.93
CA GLN A 206 -29.00 -10.12 -1.94
C GLN A 206 -28.22 -10.84 -0.84
N ALA A 207 -26.96 -11.25 -1.07
CA ALA A 207 -26.05 -11.40 0.06
C ALA A 207 -25.77 -10.01 0.64
N ALA A 208 -25.60 -9.89 1.96
CA ALA A 208 -25.28 -8.61 2.56
C ALA A 208 -23.96 -8.08 1.93
N PRO A 209 -23.91 -6.84 1.41
CA PRO A 209 -22.69 -6.24 0.86
C PRO A 209 -21.46 -6.41 1.76
N ALA A 210 -21.67 -6.38 3.09
CA ALA A 210 -20.64 -6.63 4.10
C ALA A 210 -19.97 -8.01 3.99
N LEU A 211 -20.69 -9.06 3.58
CA LEU A 211 -20.13 -10.40 3.38
C LEU A 211 -19.22 -10.44 2.16
N ILE A 212 -19.65 -9.82 1.05
CA ILE A 212 -18.87 -9.75 -0.19
C ILE A 212 -17.59 -8.96 0.06
N ALA A 213 -17.70 -7.78 0.69
CA ALA A 213 -16.56 -6.97 1.05
C ALA A 213 -15.56 -7.73 1.95
N ALA A 214 -16.05 -8.44 2.98
CA ALA A 214 -15.19 -9.21 3.87
C ALA A 214 -14.50 -10.40 3.19
N LEU A 215 -15.16 -11.09 2.25
CA LEU A 215 -14.54 -12.18 1.50
C LEU A 215 -13.52 -11.66 0.49
N ARG A 216 -13.88 -10.62 -0.27
CA ARG A 216 -12.98 -9.95 -1.21
C ARG A 216 -11.69 -9.49 -0.52
N ALA A 217 -11.80 -8.80 0.61
CA ALA A 217 -10.64 -8.26 1.30
C ALA A 217 -9.65 -9.34 1.76
N GLY A 218 -10.16 -10.44 2.34
CA GLY A 218 -9.31 -11.58 2.69
C GLY A 218 -8.70 -12.27 1.47
N MET A 219 -9.48 -12.44 0.39
CA MET A 219 -8.99 -13.02 -0.88
C MET A 219 -7.86 -12.21 -1.52
N GLU A 220 -7.74 -10.91 -1.27
CA GLU A 220 -6.66 -10.06 -1.79
C GLU A 220 -5.42 -10.01 -0.90
N ARG A 221 -5.57 -10.29 0.39
CA ARG A 221 -4.48 -10.21 1.36
C ARG A 221 -3.47 -11.34 1.15
N ILE A 222 -2.18 -11.01 1.11
CA ILE A 222 -1.10 -12.01 1.09
C ILE A 222 -0.70 -12.30 2.54
N SER A 223 -0.67 -13.57 2.94
CA SER A 223 -0.55 -13.97 4.35
C SER A 223 0.78 -14.63 4.73
N CYS A 224 1.64 -14.92 3.75
CA CYS A 224 3.01 -15.38 4.01
C CYS A 224 4.00 -14.84 2.97
N PHE A 225 5.29 -14.89 3.30
CA PHE A 225 6.37 -14.45 2.44
C PHE A 225 6.92 -15.62 1.61
N ASP A 226 6.97 -15.48 0.29
CA ASP A 226 7.66 -16.41 -0.60
C ASP A 226 9.05 -15.85 -0.96
N PRO A 227 10.17 -16.47 -0.53
CA PRO A 227 11.50 -16.00 -0.89
C PRO A 227 11.74 -15.93 -2.41
N ALA A 228 10.95 -16.60 -3.25
CA ALA A 228 11.09 -16.49 -4.70
C ALA A 228 10.67 -15.12 -5.26
N VAL A 229 9.94 -14.29 -4.48
CA VAL A 229 9.48 -12.98 -4.96
C VAL A 229 10.60 -11.96 -5.09
N ILE A 230 11.69 -12.09 -4.34
CA ILE A 230 12.79 -11.11 -4.35
C ILE A 230 13.51 -11.04 -5.72
N ALA A 231 13.34 -12.06 -6.56
CA ALA A 231 13.87 -12.09 -7.92
C ALA A 231 12.81 -11.78 -8.99
N ASP A 232 11.56 -11.54 -8.61
CA ASP A 232 10.43 -11.37 -9.53
C ASP A 232 10.09 -9.89 -9.75
N PRO A 233 10.45 -9.28 -10.90
CA PRO A 233 10.15 -7.86 -11.14
C PRO A 233 8.63 -7.56 -11.22
N GLU A 234 7.78 -8.57 -11.42
CA GLU A 234 6.33 -8.39 -11.38
C GLU A 234 5.78 -8.27 -9.94
N ILE A 235 6.55 -8.65 -8.91
CA ILE A 235 6.17 -8.57 -7.48
C ILE A 235 7.24 -7.78 -6.71
N PHE A 236 7.03 -6.48 -6.62
CA PHE A 236 7.90 -5.55 -5.89
C PHE A 236 7.26 -5.00 -4.60
N GLU A 237 5.96 -5.26 -4.40
CA GLU A 237 5.24 -4.90 -3.18
C GLU A 237 4.21 -5.97 -2.81
N GLN A 238 3.94 -6.11 -1.51
CA GLN A 238 2.86 -6.91 -0.96
C GLN A 238 2.31 -6.22 0.27
N ASN A 239 0.99 -5.98 0.32
CA ASN A 239 0.27 -5.35 1.42
C ASN A 239 0.76 -3.93 1.81
N ARG A 240 1.57 -3.27 0.96
CA ARG A 240 2.01 -1.90 1.19
C ARG A 240 0.84 -0.93 0.98
N LEU A 241 0.74 0.06 1.86
CA LEU A 241 -0.25 1.13 1.77
C LEU A 241 0.06 2.05 0.58
N PRO A 242 -0.96 2.63 -0.09
CA PRO A 242 -0.74 3.58 -1.18
C PRO A 242 0.12 4.78 -0.78
N ALA A 243 0.97 5.23 -1.69
CA ALA A 243 1.75 6.45 -1.50
C ALA A 243 0.83 7.68 -1.42
N HIS A 244 1.18 8.62 -0.56
CA HIS A 244 0.47 9.89 -0.32
C HIS A 244 1.47 11.03 -0.12
N SER A 245 0.98 12.27 0.01
CA SER A 245 1.83 13.42 0.31
C SER A 245 2.50 13.34 1.68
N ASP A 246 3.70 13.90 1.78
CA ASP A 246 4.57 13.82 2.97
C ASP A 246 4.18 14.77 4.13
N HIS A 247 2.95 15.29 4.09
CA HIS A 247 2.51 16.33 5.01
C HIS A 247 2.49 15.82 6.45
N VAL A 248 2.80 16.71 7.39
CA VAL A 248 2.77 16.39 8.82
C VAL A 248 1.45 16.83 9.42
N PHE A 249 0.86 15.95 10.23
CA PHE A 249 -0.40 16.17 10.91
C PHE A 249 -0.22 16.13 12.44
N PHE A 250 -1.04 16.93 13.13
CA PHE A 250 -0.97 17.17 14.57
C PHE A 250 -2.33 16.95 15.22
N ALA A 251 -2.32 16.46 16.47
CA ALA A 251 -3.55 16.25 17.22
C ALA A 251 -4.15 17.55 17.78
N ASP A 252 -3.31 18.54 18.11
CA ASP A 252 -3.74 19.80 18.71
C ASP A 252 -2.79 20.98 18.41
N GLU A 253 -3.24 22.19 18.76
CA GLU A 253 -2.50 23.44 18.53
C GLU A 253 -1.17 23.51 19.31
N LYS A 254 -1.02 22.78 20.42
CA LYS A 254 0.23 22.76 21.19
C LYS A 254 1.29 21.96 20.44
N GLU A 255 0.91 20.82 19.86
CA GLU A 255 1.80 20.04 18.99
C GLU A 255 2.24 20.86 17.76
N LEU A 256 1.29 21.56 17.11
CA LEU A 256 1.62 22.45 15.99
C LEU A 256 2.62 23.55 16.40
N ALA A 257 2.40 24.19 17.56
CA ALA A 257 3.30 25.23 18.05
C ALA A 257 4.70 24.69 18.37
N ALA A 258 4.80 23.52 19.00
CA ALA A 258 6.08 22.87 19.26
C ALA A 258 6.80 22.47 17.96
N GLY A 259 6.07 22.06 16.93
CA GLY A 259 6.63 21.77 15.61
C GLY A 259 7.04 23.00 14.80
N ALA A 260 6.46 24.16 15.08
CA ALA A 260 6.80 25.40 14.39
C ALA A 260 8.20 25.93 14.76
N ASP A 261 8.72 25.56 15.93
CA ASP A 261 10.06 25.94 16.41
C ASP A 261 11.17 25.03 15.86
N GLU A 262 10.80 23.89 15.28
CA GLU A 262 11.71 22.91 14.70
C GLU A 262 12.06 23.26 13.23
N PRO A 263 13.30 23.04 12.77
CA PRO A 263 13.65 23.24 11.36
C PRO A 263 12.77 22.40 10.43
N ALA A 264 12.40 22.95 9.27
CA ALA A 264 11.57 22.24 8.32
C ALA A 264 12.17 20.87 7.95
N GLY A 265 11.41 19.78 8.13
CA GLY A 265 11.88 18.42 7.82
C GLY A 265 12.64 17.71 8.95
N THR A 266 12.66 18.25 10.18
CA THR A 266 13.03 17.46 11.36
C THR A 266 11.82 16.74 11.96
N ALA A 267 12.08 15.68 12.72
CA ALA A 267 11.02 14.93 13.38
C ALA A 267 10.42 15.74 14.54
N VAL A 268 9.18 16.19 14.37
CA VAL A 268 8.43 16.86 15.44
C VAL A 268 7.81 15.80 16.37
N PRO A 269 7.98 15.89 17.69
CA PRO A 269 7.26 15.05 18.63
C PRO A 269 5.74 15.25 18.50
N SER A 270 5.01 14.18 18.20
CA SER A 270 3.55 14.17 18.16
C SER A 270 3.01 12.97 18.94
N ALA A 271 1.85 13.12 19.59
CA ALA A 271 1.13 11.99 20.16
C ALA A 271 0.74 10.92 19.13
N LEU A 272 0.71 11.28 17.85
CA LEU A 272 0.30 10.43 16.75
C LEU A 272 1.47 9.63 16.15
N ARG A 273 2.72 9.93 16.51
CA ARG A 273 3.91 9.33 15.90
C ARG A 273 4.98 8.98 16.94
N LEU A 274 5.56 7.80 16.81
CA LEU A 274 6.62 7.27 17.65
C LEU A 274 7.80 6.85 16.77
N SER A 275 9.00 7.35 17.07
CA SER A 275 10.21 6.86 16.42
C SER A 275 10.54 5.45 16.87
N LEU A 276 10.87 4.58 15.92
CA LEU A 276 11.50 3.29 16.21
C LEU A 276 13.02 3.33 15.98
N ASN A 277 13.59 4.49 15.67
CA ASN A 277 15.04 4.66 15.55
C ASN A 277 15.79 4.29 16.85
N GLY A 278 17.09 4.10 16.74
CA GLY A 278 17.98 3.67 17.81
C GLY A 278 18.46 2.25 17.61
N LEU A 279 18.69 1.52 18.71
CA LEU A 279 19.24 0.16 18.64
C LEU A 279 18.14 -0.87 18.31
N TRP A 280 18.49 -1.77 17.39
CA TRP A 280 17.72 -2.94 17.00
C TRP A 280 18.59 -4.18 17.14
N LYS A 281 17.98 -5.32 17.43
CA LYS A 281 18.65 -6.62 17.42
C LYS A 281 18.94 -7.04 15.99
N PHE A 282 20.10 -7.62 15.75
CA PHE A 282 20.65 -7.77 14.40
C PHE A 282 21.40 -9.09 14.19
N SER A 283 21.18 -9.68 13.02
CA SER A 283 21.91 -10.85 12.52
C SER A 283 22.20 -10.67 11.03
N TYR A 284 23.41 -11.07 10.61
CA TYR A 284 23.91 -10.95 9.24
C TYR A 284 24.23 -12.34 8.67
N ALA A 285 23.85 -12.57 7.42
CA ALA A 285 24.24 -13.74 6.63
C ALA A 285 24.68 -13.33 5.22
N GLU A 286 25.63 -14.06 4.62
CA GLU A 286 26.10 -13.77 3.26
C GLU A 286 25.11 -14.19 2.17
N ARG A 287 24.17 -15.09 2.50
CA ARG A 287 23.14 -15.60 1.59
C ARG A 287 21.79 -15.72 2.29
N PRO A 288 20.66 -15.56 1.57
CA PRO A 288 19.33 -15.62 2.17
C PRO A 288 19.04 -16.96 2.86
N GLN A 289 19.53 -18.06 2.29
CA GLN A 289 19.32 -19.41 2.82
C GLN A 289 20.03 -19.71 4.14
N ASP A 290 21.07 -18.93 4.47
CA ASP A 290 21.85 -19.04 5.71
C ASP A 290 21.31 -18.12 6.82
N ALA A 291 20.37 -17.22 6.49
CA ALA A 291 19.74 -16.33 7.46
C ALA A 291 18.89 -17.12 8.48
N PRO A 292 18.74 -16.63 9.72
CA PRO A 292 18.04 -17.36 10.79
C PRO A 292 16.58 -17.63 10.44
N ARG A 293 16.16 -18.89 10.41
CA ARG A 293 14.77 -19.29 10.13
C ARG A 293 13.90 -19.21 11.38
N GLY A 294 12.64 -18.80 11.24
CA GLY A 294 11.68 -18.72 12.35
C GLY A 294 11.95 -17.58 13.32
N PHE A 295 12.87 -16.65 13.00
CA PHE A 295 13.21 -15.52 13.87
C PHE A 295 12.06 -14.51 14.00
N GLU A 296 11.08 -14.58 13.11
CA GLU A 296 9.84 -13.82 13.13
C GLU A 296 8.87 -14.30 14.23
N ASP A 297 8.93 -15.59 14.60
CA ASP A 297 8.06 -16.21 15.59
C ASP A 297 8.27 -15.60 16.99
N VAL A 298 7.19 -15.39 17.75
CA VAL A 298 7.24 -14.77 19.08
C VAL A 298 8.07 -15.61 20.07
N SER A 299 8.10 -16.93 19.91
CA SER A 299 8.85 -17.86 20.76
C SER A 299 10.36 -17.87 20.49
N PHE A 300 10.81 -17.37 19.34
CA PHE A 300 12.23 -17.23 19.04
C PHE A 300 12.78 -15.99 19.75
N ASP A 301 13.60 -16.15 20.78
CA ASP A 301 14.18 -15.00 21.50
C ASP A 301 15.41 -14.43 20.77
N CYS A 302 15.32 -13.17 20.33
CA CYS A 302 16.40 -12.46 19.63
C CYS A 302 17.13 -11.46 20.54
N ARG A 303 16.81 -11.38 21.84
CA ARG A 303 17.37 -10.35 22.74
C ARG A 303 18.89 -10.46 22.92
N GLU A 304 19.44 -11.65 22.79
CA GLU A 304 20.88 -11.94 22.87
C GLU A 304 21.63 -11.69 21.55
N TRP A 305 20.94 -11.27 20.49
CA TRP A 305 21.61 -10.87 19.24
C TRP A 305 22.40 -9.58 19.43
N ALA A 306 23.35 -9.36 18.52
CA ALA A 306 24.08 -8.10 18.43
C ALA A 306 23.11 -6.93 18.20
N ASP A 307 23.52 -5.74 18.60
CA ASP A 307 22.77 -4.51 18.31
C ASP A 307 23.31 -3.82 17.06
N ILE A 308 22.43 -3.18 16.31
CA ILE A 308 22.76 -2.27 15.21
C ILE A 308 21.99 -0.97 15.35
N ARG A 309 22.57 0.14 14.88
CA ARG A 309 21.86 1.43 14.80
C ARG A 309 20.89 1.42 13.62
N VAL A 310 19.69 1.93 13.85
CA VAL A 310 18.70 2.25 12.82
C VAL A 310 18.30 3.71 12.97
N PRO A 311 18.39 4.55 11.92
CA PRO A 311 18.88 4.20 10.59
C PRO A 311 20.40 4.06 10.52
N ALA A 312 20.87 3.13 9.67
CA ALA A 312 22.25 3.03 9.20
C ALA A 312 22.35 2.05 8.02
N HIS A 313 23.38 2.22 7.18
CA HIS A 313 23.82 1.14 6.31
C HIS A 313 24.67 0.13 7.08
N ILE A 314 24.47 -1.16 6.86
CA ILE A 314 25.17 -2.22 7.62
C ILE A 314 26.69 -2.14 7.45
N GLN A 315 27.16 -1.67 6.28
CA GLN A 315 28.57 -1.48 5.97
C GLN A 315 29.22 -0.36 6.80
N MET A 316 28.43 0.60 7.26
CA MET A 316 28.90 1.65 8.17
C MET A 316 28.90 1.20 9.64
N GLU A 317 28.30 0.04 9.94
CA GLU A 317 28.23 -0.59 11.26
C GLU A 317 29.18 -1.79 11.39
N GLY A 318 30.04 -2.02 10.40
CA GLY A 318 31.07 -3.06 10.43
C GLY A 318 30.66 -4.42 9.85
N TYR A 319 29.52 -4.50 9.16
CA TYR A 319 29.06 -5.71 8.48
C TYR A 319 29.13 -5.55 6.96
N ASP A 320 29.64 -6.57 6.25
CA ASP A 320 29.91 -6.47 4.81
C ASP A 320 30.89 -5.31 4.48
N VAL A 321 31.21 -5.12 3.20
CA VAL A 321 32.14 -4.09 2.73
C VAL A 321 31.44 -3.08 1.81
N PRO A 322 31.70 -1.77 1.95
CA PRO A 322 31.28 -0.78 0.96
C PRO A 322 31.89 -1.10 -0.40
N ALA A 323 31.09 -1.10 -1.46
CA ALA A 323 31.57 -1.31 -2.82
C ALA A 323 31.20 -0.12 -3.70
N TYR A 324 32.19 0.64 -4.16
CA TYR A 324 31.97 1.67 -5.18
C TYR A 324 32.03 1.03 -6.55
N ILE A 325 30.97 1.20 -7.34
CA ILE A 325 30.85 0.66 -8.69
C ILE A 325 30.16 1.72 -9.54
N ASN A 326 30.81 2.06 -10.66
CA ASN A 326 30.28 3.03 -11.61
C ASN A 326 29.19 2.37 -12.47
N TYR A 327 29.54 1.88 -13.66
CA TYR A 327 28.55 1.39 -14.60
C TYR A 327 28.20 -0.09 -14.40
N GLN A 328 29.14 -0.94 -13.96
CA GLN A 328 28.91 -2.39 -13.86
C GLN A 328 27.84 -2.74 -12.83
N TYR A 329 27.18 -3.87 -13.04
CA TYR A 329 26.38 -4.45 -11.97
C TYR A 329 27.28 -5.09 -10.90
N PRO A 330 26.83 -5.12 -9.62
CA PRO A 330 27.62 -5.67 -8.51
C PRO A 330 28.02 -7.15 -8.63
N TRP A 331 27.31 -7.90 -9.47
CA TRP A 331 27.55 -9.31 -9.76
C TRP A 331 28.39 -9.57 -11.01
N ASP A 332 28.69 -8.53 -11.80
CA ASP A 332 29.50 -8.67 -13.01
C ASP A 332 30.88 -9.24 -12.66
N GLY A 333 31.29 -10.28 -13.41
CA GLY A 333 32.53 -11.01 -13.17
C GLY A 333 32.51 -11.95 -11.96
N ARG A 334 31.39 -12.06 -11.25
CA ARG A 334 31.18 -13.01 -10.14
C ARG A 334 30.18 -14.09 -10.48
N GLU A 335 29.03 -13.70 -11.03
CA GLU A 335 27.94 -14.58 -11.44
C GLU A 335 27.44 -14.17 -12.82
N ASP A 336 27.16 -15.13 -13.69
CA ASP A 336 26.56 -14.90 -15.02
C ASP A 336 25.05 -15.03 -14.89
N ILE A 337 24.38 -13.90 -14.66
CA ILE A 337 22.92 -13.82 -14.46
C ILE A 337 22.31 -12.79 -15.42
N VAL A 338 21.05 -12.99 -15.77
CA VAL A 338 20.32 -12.12 -16.71
C VAL A 338 19.23 -11.30 -16.02
N PRO A 339 18.73 -10.19 -16.62
CA PRO A 339 17.70 -9.38 -16.00
C PRO A 339 16.44 -10.17 -15.61
N GLY A 340 16.06 -10.07 -14.34
CA GLY A 340 15.03 -10.90 -13.70
C GLY A 340 15.58 -12.10 -12.91
N GLU A 341 16.90 -12.23 -12.81
CA GLU A 341 17.59 -13.10 -11.87
C GLU A 341 18.35 -12.26 -10.83
N ILE A 342 18.79 -12.88 -9.74
CA ILE A 342 19.61 -12.24 -8.70
C ILE A 342 20.76 -13.16 -8.30
N PRO A 343 21.84 -12.62 -7.70
CA PRO A 343 22.99 -13.42 -7.27
C PRO A 343 22.59 -14.46 -6.22
N ALA A 344 23.04 -15.71 -6.41
CA ALA A 344 22.77 -16.82 -5.50
C ALA A 344 23.97 -17.16 -4.61
N HIS A 345 25.20 -16.87 -5.07
CA HIS A 345 26.41 -17.14 -4.29
C HIS A 345 26.66 -16.08 -3.22
N PHE A 346 26.34 -14.81 -3.50
CA PHE A 346 26.48 -13.71 -2.55
C PHE A 346 25.33 -12.72 -2.65
N ASN A 347 24.37 -12.84 -1.73
CA ASN A 347 23.30 -11.87 -1.55
C ASN A 347 23.11 -11.61 -0.05
N PRO A 348 23.92 -10.68 0.51
CA PRO A 348 23.89 -10.36 1.92
C PRO A 348 22.48 -10.09 2.42
N THR A 349 22.14 -10.76 3.51
CA THR A 349 20.80 -10.74 4.10
C THR A 349 20.91 -10.36 5.57
N ALA A 350 20.22 -9.28 5.93
CA ALA A 350 20.23 -8.71 7.26
C ALA A 350 18.87 -8.94 7.93
N SER A 351 18.87 -9.55 9.12
CA SER A 351 17.68 -9.78 9.92
C SER A 351 17.69 -8.84 11.12
N TYR A 352 16.69 -7.96 11.22
CA TYR A 352 16.52 -6.98 12.28
C TYR A 352 15.33 -7.35 13.15
N VAL A 353 15.43 -7.13 14.46
CA VAL A 353 14.31 -7.29 15.41
C VAL A 353 14.21 -6.08 16.35
N LYS A 354 13.01 -5.55 16.49
CA LYS A 354 12.66 -4.52 17.47
C LYS A 354 11.55 -5.02 18.38
N TYR A 355 11.82 -5.01 19.68
CA TYR A 355 10.77 -5.16 20.70
C TYR A 355 10.25 -3.77 21.08
N PHE A 356 8.94 -3.59 21.14
CA PHE A 356 8.32 -2.32 21.47
C PHE A 356 6.97 -2.48 22.18
N SER A 357 6.59 -1.47 22.96
CA SER A 357 5.26 -1.36 23.58
C SER A 357 4.62 -0.04 23.15
N LEU A 358 3.29 -0.04 23.01
CA LEU A 358 2.57 1.16 22.59
C LEU A 358 2.44 2.18 23.73
N PRO A 359 2.66 3.47 23.48
CA PRO A 359 2.31 4.53 24.42
C PRO A 359 0.80 4.59 24.68
N GLU A 360 0.39 4.96 25.89
CA GLU A 360 -1.03 5.04 26.29
C GLU A 360 -1.89 5.89 25.37
N LYS A 361 -1.34 7.00 24.83
CA LYS A 361 -2.06 7.85 23.86
C LYS A 361 -2.42 7.07 22.59
N MET A 362 -1.47 6.34 22.00
CA MET A 362 -1.73 5.51 20.81
C MET A 362 -2.75 4.41 21.11
N LYS A 363 -2.67 3.74 22.27
CA LYS A 363 -3.68 2.76 22.70
C LYS A 363 -5.10 3.36 22.70
N GLY A 364 -5.22 4.62 23.14
CA GLY A 364 -6.50 5.35 23.10
C GLY A 364 -7.05 5.55 21.68
N TYR A 365 -6.21 5.90 20.70
CA TYR A 365 -6.62 6.01 19.30
C TYR A 365 -7.07 4.68 18.71
N LEU A 366 -6.34 3.60 19.00
CA LEU A 366 -6.69 2.24 18.57
C LEU A 366 -8.00 1.76 19.18
N ALA A 367 -8.20 1.99 20.50
CA ALA A 367 -9.46 1.67 21.16
C ALA A 367 -10.64 2.47 20.58
N GLY A 368 -10.37 3.67 20.05
CA GLY A 368 -11.32 4.48 19.29
C GLY A 368 -11.58 4.00 17.85
N GLY A 369 -10.91 2.93 17.39
CA GLY A 369 -11.03 2.37 16.05
C GLY A 369 -10.09 2.96 15.00
N SER A 370 -9.07 3.71 15.41
CA SER A 370 -8.05 4.24 14.49
C SER A 370 -6.97 3.19 14.22
N PRO A 371 -6.37 3.15 13.03
CA PRO A 371 -5.34 2.17 12.71
C PRO A 371 -4.00 2.51 13.38
N LEU A 372 -3.14 1.50 13.43
CA LEU A 372 -1.72 1.61 13.72
C LEU A 372 -0.93 1.21 12.49
N CYS A 373 -0.11 2.12 11.99
CA CYS A 373 0.71 1.90 10.81
C CYS A 373 2.20 2.01 11.16
N ILE A 374 3.03 1.40 10.32
CA ILE A 374 4.48 1.58 10.33
C ILE A 374 4.94 2.14 9.00
N SER A 375 5.92 3.04 9.03
CA SER A 375 6.52 3.67 7.86
C SER A 375 8.04 3.53 7.92
N PHE A 376 8.60 2.85 6.92
CA PHE A 376 10.03 2.80 6.66
C PHE A 376 10.37 3.84 5.59
N GLN A 377 11.15 4.85 5.94
CA GLN A 377 11.42 5.98 5.04
C GLN A 377 12.47 5.68 3.95
N GLY A 378 13.15 4.53 4.05
CA GLY A 378 14.15 4.06 3.09
C GLY A 378 14.87 2.80 3.57
N VAL A 379 14.77 1.73 2.80
CA VAL A 379 15.38 0.42 3.07
C VAL A 379 15.97 -0.12 1.77
N GLU A 380 17.26 -0.43 1.77
CA GLU A 380 17.95 -0.86 0.56
C GLU A 380 18.30 -2.37 0.59
N SER A 381 17.95 -3.17 -0.43
CA SER A 381 17.20 -2.83 -1.67
C SER A 381 15.78 -3.40 -1.74
N GLY A 382 15.43 -4.29 -0.81
CA GLY A 382 14.07 -4.75 -0.58
C GLY A 382 13.97 -5.52 0.74
N PHE A 383 12.78 -5.58 1.32
CA PHE A 383 12.59 -6.16 2.63
C PHE A 383 11.23 -6.81 2.83
N ALA A 384 11.22 -7.86 3.65
CA ALA A 384 10.02 -8.50 4.18
C ALA A 384 9.84 -8.14 5.66
N LEU A 385 8.58 -7.99 6.07
CA LEU A 385 8.20 -7.51 7.39
C LEU A 385 7.22 -8.47 8.07
N TRP A 386 7.46 -8.72 9.36
CA TRP A 386 6.57 -9.47 10.25
C TRP A 386 6.33 -8.72 11.56
N CYS A 387 5.15 -8.93 12.13
CA CYS A 387 4.78 -8.46 13.45
C CYS A 387 4.13 -9.60 14.24
N ASN A 388 4.70 -9.91 15.40
CA ASN A 388 4.26 -11.00 16.29
C ASN A 388 4.08 -12.34 15.55
N GLY A 389 5.05 -12.72 14.71
CA GLY A 389 5.02 -13.95 13.91
C GLY A 389 4.17 -13.88 12.63
N ASN A 390 3.32 -12.86 12.47
CA ASN A 390 2.47 -12.72 11.30
C ASN A 390 3.16 -11.93 10.20
N TYR A 391 3.05 -12.40 8.96
CA TYR A 391 3.56 -11.67 7.80
C TYR A 391 2.74 -10.40 7.55
N VAL A 392 3.42 -9.27 7.48
CA VAL A 392 2.81 -7.96 7.26
C VAL A 392 2.89 -7.60 5.78
N GLY A 393 4.06 -7.70 5.15
CA GLY A 393 4.24 -7.31 3.76
C GLY A 393 5.68 -7.30 3.27
N TYR A 394 5.84 -6.89 2.01
CA TYR A 394 7.12 -6.79 1.29
C TYR A 394 7.16 -5.48 0.48
N SER A 395 8.34 -4.89 0.32
CA SER A 395 8.56 -3.74 -0.55
C SER A 395 9.98 -3.72 -1.10
N GLU A 396 10.08 -3.25 -2.34
CA GLU A 396 11.29 -2.73 -2.99
C GLU A 396 11.13 -1.20 -3.21
N ASP A 397 12.08 -0.58 -3.94
CA ASP A 397 12.32 0.87 -4.06
C ASP A 397 13.00 1.49 -2.83
N SER A 398 14.32 1.61 -2.90
CA SER A 398 15.16 2.00 -1.76
C SER A 398 14.89 3.41 -1.23
N PHE A 399 14.37 4.32 -2.04
CA PHE A 399 14.38 5.77 -1.76
C PHE A 399 13.00 6.41 -1.55
N SER A 400 11.94 5.62 -1.64
CA SER A 400 10.58 6.03 -1.31
C SER A 400 10.10 5.37 -0.01
N PRO A 401 9.19 6.00 0.75
CA PRO A 401 8.62 5.36 1.93
C PRO A 401 7.81 4.11 1.61
N SER A 402 7.93 3.09 2.46
CA SER A 402 7.10 1.88 2.45
C SER A 402 6.31 1.80 3.74
N GLU A 403 4.98 1.82 3.62
CA GLU A 403 4.09 1.85 4.78
C GLU A 403 3.16 0.63 4.84
N PHE A 404 2.86 0.17 6.05
CA PHE A 404 2.04 -1.02 6.28
C PHE A 404 1.09 -0.83 7.46
N ASP A 405 -0.10 -1.44 7.36
CA ASP A 405 -1.04 -1.52 8.48
C ASP A 405 -0.61 -2.64 9.46
N LEU A 406 -0.33 -2.26 10.70
CA LEU A 406 0.00 -3.18 11.80
C LEU A 406 -1.19 -3.50 12.71
N THR A 407 -2.32 -2.82 12.54
CA THR A 407 -3.51 -2.97 13.37
C THR A 407 -3.92 -4.42 13.65
N PRO A 408 -3.97 -5.34 12.65
CA PRO A 408 -4.43 -6.70 12.90
C PRO A 408 -3.40 -7.60 13.60
N PHE A 409 -2.14 -7.15 13.75
CA PHE A 409 -1.03 -7.99 14.20
C PHE A 409 -0.50 -7.64 15.58
N VAL A 410 -0.81 -6.43 16.08
CA VAL A 410 -0.27 -5.95 17.36
C VAL A 410 -1.09 -6.42 18.56
N ASP A 411 -0.38 -6.75 19.64
CA ASP A 411 -0.95 -6.80 20.98
C ASP A 411 -0.89 -5.40 21.59
N VAL A 412 -2.07 -4.76 21.70
CA VAL A 412 -2.22 -3.39 22.21
C VAL A 412 -1.75 -3.26 23.67
N ASN A 413 -1.83 -4.33 24.45
CA ASN A 413 -1.50 -4.31 25.88
C ASN A 413 -0.15 -4.95 26.20
N GLY A 414 0.46 -5.64 25.24
CA GLY A 414 1.69 -6.40 25.40
C GLY A 414 2.95 -5.72 24.85
N GLU A 415 4.06 -6.45 24.96
CA GLU A 415 5.27 -6.20 24.18
C GLU A 415 5.10 -6.86 22.81
N ASN A 416 5.41 -6.09 21.77
CA ASN A 416 5.30 -6.51 20.38
C ASN A 416 6.70 -6.78 19.83
N LYS A 417 6.80 -7.81 18.99
CA LYS A 417 8.02 -8.16 18.26
C LYS A 417 7.84 -7.79 16.78
N LEU A 418 8.63 -6.84 16.33
CA LEU A 418 8.78 -6.50 14.91
C LEU A 418 10.02 -7.21 14.36
N ALA A 419 9.86 -7.96 13.28
CA ALA A 419 10.96 -8.66 12.61
C ALA A 419 11.03 -8.20 11.15
N VAL A 420 12.23 -7.83 10.68
CA VAL A 420 12.47 -7.32 9.33
C VAL A 420 13.61 -8.10 8.71
N ARG A 421 13.44 -8.57 7.48
CA ARG A 421 14.52 -9.17 6.70
C ARG A 421 14.79 -8.31 5.48
N VAL A 422 16.00 -7.79 5.39
CA VAL A 422 16.48 -6.94 4.28
C VAL A 422 17.42 -7.74 3.40
N PHE A 423 17.20 -7.68 2.09
CA PHE A 423 18.03 -8.32 1.07
C PHE A 423 18.85 -7.25 0.36
N LYS A 424 20.16 -7.50 0.17
CA LYS A 424 21.02 -6.56 -0.53
C LYS A 424 20.70 -6.50 -2.02
N TRP A 425 20.39 -7.63 -2.65
CA TRP A 425 20.02 -7.72 -4.06
C TRP A 425 18.61 -8.28 -4.23
N THR A 426 17.79 -7.55 -4.99
CA THR A 426 16.43 -7.91 -5.42
C THR A 426 16.28 -7.65 -6.93
N ALA A 427 15.10 -7.92 -7.50
CA ALA A 427 14.81 -7.59 -8.89
C ALA A 427 15.04 -6.09 -9.17
N SER A 428 14.62 -5.20 -8.26
CA SER A 428 14.87 -3.77 -8.33
C SER A 428 16.33 -3.37 -8.48
N SER A 429 17.29 -4.20 -8.04
CA SER A 429 18.71 -3.86 -8.13
C SER A 429 19.23 -3.71 -9.57
N TRP A 430 18.53 -4.28 -10.56
CA TRP A 430 18.81 -4.05 -11.99
C TRP A 430 18.53 -2.59 -12.42
N LEU A 431 17.69 -1.88 -11.67
CA LEU A 431 17.21 -0.51 -11.91
C LEU A 431 17.77 0.48 -10.87
N GLU A 432 18.69 0.05 -10.00
CA GLU A 432 19.37 0.87 -8.99
C GLU A 432 20.90 0.81 -9.18
N SER A 433 21.33 1.07 -10.43
CA SER A 433 22.71 0.97 -10.87
C SER A 433 23.46 2.31 -10.92
N GLN A 434 23.05 3.30 -10.12
CA GLN A 434 23.71 4.62 -10.01
C GLN A 434 25.22 4.53 -9.76
N ASP A 435 26.00 5.46 -10.32
CA ASP A 435 27.44 5.62 -10.04
C ASP A 435 27.70 6.08 -8.59
N PHE A 436 27.66 5.14 -7.64
CA PHE A 436 27.89 5.42 -6.22
C PHE A 436 28.37 4.19 -5.42
N PHE A 437 28.49 4.36 -4.10
CA PHE A 437 28.68 3.25 -3.17
C PHE A 437 27.41 2.41 -3.04
N ARG A 438 27.55 1.11 -3.26
CA ARG A 438 26.53 0.10 -3.02
C ARG A 438 26.50 -0.26 -1.54
N PHE A 439 25.38 0.02 -0.89
CA PHE A 439 25.12 -0.31 0.51
C PHE A 439 23.90 -1.24 0.64
N SER A 440 23.46 -1.48 1.88
CA SER A 440 22.20 -2.14 2.20
C SER A 440 21.77 -1.83 3.63
N GLY A 441 20.50 -2.08 3.95
CA GLY A 441 19.95 -1.93 5.30
C GLY A 441 18.90 -0.84 5.43
N ILE A 442 18.43 -0.63 6.65
CA ILE A 442 17.42 0.37 6.99
C ILE A 442 18.15 1.71 7.20
N PHE A 443 18.26 2.52 6.14
CA PHE A 443 19.17 3.68 6.12
C PHE A 443 18.47 5.03 6.29
N ARG A 444 17.13 5.04 6.34
CA ARG A 444 16.31 6.18 6.78
C ARG A 444 15.35 5.77 7.90
N ASP A 445 14.74 6.76 8.52
CA ASP A 445 13.96 6.61 9.74
C ASP A 445 12.84 5.56 9.65
N VAL A 446 12.52 4.97 10.81
CA VAL A 446 11.36 4.09 10.99
C VAL A 446 10.40 4.72 11.99
N TRP A 447 9.14 4.81 11.60
CA TRP A 447 8.08 5.43 12.41
C TRP A 447 6.94 4.47 12.62
N LEU A 448 6.47 4.39 13.85
CA LEU A 448 5.14 3.90 14.16
C LEU A 448 4.21 5.11 14.25
N TYR A 449 3.03 5.06 13.64
CA TYR A 449 2.07 6.15 13.72
C TYR A 449 0.63 5.66 13.80
N THR A 450 -0.24 6.47 14.40
CA THR A 450 -1.68 6.27 14.40
C THR A 450 -2.36 7.48 13.78
N LEU A 451 -3.57 7.30 13.30
CA LEU A 451 -4.32 8.35 12.62
C LEU A 451 -5.39 8.93 13.55
N PRO A 452 -5.70 10.22 13.45
CA PRO A 452 -6.91 10.77 14.07
C PRO A 452 -8.17 10.11 13.50
N GLN A 453 -9.29 10.22 14.22
CA GLN A 453 -10.56 9.64 13.77
C GLN A 453 -11.09 10.26 12.46
N ALA A 454 -10.64 11.45 12.09
CA ALA A 454 -10.80 12.01 10.76
C ALA A 454 -9.43 12.50 10.32
N HIS A 455 -8.94 12.01 9.18
CA HIS A 455 -7.57 12.21 8.75
C HIS A 455 -7.53 12.64 7.27
N LEU A 456 -6.82 13.73 6.99
CA LEU A 456 -6.41 14.12 5.65
C LEU A 456 -5.34 13.13 5.16
N TYR A 457 -5.75 12.05 4.51
CA TYR A 457 -4.85 10.98 4.08
C TYR A 457 -3.93 11.37 2.93
N ASP A 458 -4.46 12.11 1.95
CA ASP A 458 -3.65 12.66 0.87
C ASP A 458 -4.09 14.09 0.55
N LEU A 459 -3.12 14.94 0.23
CA LEU A 459 -3.32 16.35 -0.08
C LEU A 459 -2.61 16.72 -1.38
N ARG A 460 -3.36 17.31 -2.32
CA ARG A 460 -2.84 17.98 -3.51
C ARG A 460 -3.14 19.47 -3.41
N ILE A 461 -2.11 20.29 -3.32
CA ILE A 461 -2.21 21.74 -3.18
C ILE A 461 -1.60 22.40 -4.41
N ARG A 462 -2.38 23.20 -5.13
CA ARG A 462 -1.96 23.89 -6.37
C ARG A 462 -2.15 25.41 -6.23
N PRO A 463 -1.10 26.13 -5.81
CA PRO A 463 -1.06 27.58 -5.83
C PRO A 463 -0.71 28.08 -7.24
N LEU A 464 -1.74 28.26 -8.07
CA LEU A 464 -1.62 28.66 -9.48
C LEU A 464 -1.70 30.17 -9.64
N THR A 465 -1.07 30.70 -10.68
CA THR A 465 -1.22 32.10 -11.10
C THR A 465 -1.60 32.20 -12.55
N ASP A 466 -2.34 33.25 -12.88
CA ASP A 466 -2.65 33.60 -14.26
C ASP A 466 -1.40 34.11 -15.02
N GLU A 467 -1.51 34.29 -16.34
CA GLU A 467 -0.39 34.77 -17.16
C GLU A 467 0.02 36.23 -16.83
N THR A 468 -0.92 37.05 -16.33
CA THR A 468 -0.62 38.44 -15.93
C THR A 468 0.04 38.53 -14.57
N LEU A 469 0.03 37.45 -13.79
CA LEU A 469 0.52 37.34 -12.41
C LEU A 469 -0.21 38.28 -11.43
N THR A 470 -1.42 38.73 -11.79
CA THR A 470 -2.22 39.63 -10.94
C THR A 470 -3.31 38.89 -10.18
N GLU A 471 -3.67 37.68 -10.62
CA GLU A 471 -4.64 36.81 -9.98
C GLU A 471 -4.04 35.43 -9.71
N GLY A 472 -4.25 34.94 -8.49
CA GLY A 472 -3.90 33.59 -8.07
C GLY A 472 -5.13 32.73 -7.81
N THR A 473 -5.00 31.43 -8.03
CA THR A 473 -5.99 30.43 -7.64
C THR A 473 -5.33 29.38 -6.75
N LEU A 474 -5.89 29.16 -5.56
CA LEU A 474 -5.49 28.09 -4.66
C LEU A 474 -6.46 26.93 -4.81
N GLU A 475 -6.02 25.84 -5.44
CA GLU A 475 -6.78 24.58 -5.47
C GLU A 475 -6.29 23.64 -4.37
N ILE A 476 -7.20 23.10 -3.57
CA ILE A 476 -6.92 22.12 -2.52
C ILE A 476 -7.78 20.88 -2.80
N GLY A 477 -7.14 19.79 -3.21
CA GLY A 477 -7.74 18.46 -3.27
C GLY A 477 -7.31 17.64 -2.06
N ALA A 478 -8.27 17.08 -1.35
CA ALA A 478 -8.04 16.28 -0.14
C ALA A 478 -8.76 14.94 -0.23
N GLN A 479 -8.02 13.85 0.05
CA GLN A 479 -8.60 12.54 0.36
C GLN A 479 -8.67 12.40 1.87
N ILE A 480 -9.87 12.15 2.41
CA ILE A 480 -10.12 12.11 3.85
C ILE A 480 -10.53 10.69 4.23
N ARG A 481 -9.94 10.14 5.29
CA ARG A 481 -10.35 8.87 5.89
C ARG A 481 -11.01 9.12 7.23
N LEU A 482 -12.18 8.52 7.43
CA LEU A 482 -12.93 8.59 8.69
C LEU A 482 -12.89 7.24 9.40
N TYR A 483 -12.72 7.25 10.72
CA TYR A 483 -12.67 6.08 11.60
C TYR A 483 -13.58 6.31 12.81
N GLY A 484 -13.89 5.23 13.54
CA GLY A 484 -14.48 5.31 14.87
C GLY A 484 -15.74 6.17 14.99
N GLU A 485 -15.72 7.10 15.95
CA GLU A 485 -16.85 7.99 16.24
C GLU A 485 -17.06 9.03 15.14
N ALA A 486 -15.99 9.56 14.53
CA ALA A 486 -16.11 10.49 13.41
C ALA A 486 -16.88 9.88 12.23
N LEU A 487 -16.63 8.60 11.92
CA LEU A 487 -17.40 7.88 10.90
C LEU A 487 -18.87 7.71 11.29
N ARG A 488 -19.16 7.39 12.57
CA ARG A 488 -20.55 7.27 13.06
C ARG A 488 -21.30 8.59 12.99
N VAL A 489 -20.68 9.68 13.43
CA VAL A 489 -21.21 11.05 13.35
C VAL A 489 -21.51 11.40 11.89
N HIS A 490 -20.57 11.13 10.98
CA HIS A 490 -20.74 11.43 9.57
C HIS A 490 -21.89 10.64 8.91
N ARG A 491 -22.03 9.34 9.23
CA ARG A 491 -23.16 8.50 8.77
C ARG A 491 -24.49 9.01 9.29
N ALA A 492 -24.57 9.37 10.57
CA ALA A 492 -25.79 9.91 11.18
C ALA A 492 -26.20 11.24 10.54
N HIS A 493 -25.23 12.14 10.28
CA HIS A 493 -25.48 13.39 9.58
C HIS A 493 -26.00 13.18 8.16
N SER A 494 -25.34 12.31 7.39
CA SER A 494 -25.71 11.98 6.01
C SER A 494 -27.13 11.39 5.92
N ALA A 495 -27.48 10.46 6.83
CA ALA A 495 -28.81 9.87 6.89
C ALA A 495 -29.91 10.91 7.21
N CYS A 496 -29.65 11.84 8.13
CA CYS A 496 -30.58 12.93 8.44
C CYS A 496 -30.81 13.85 7.22
N ARG A 497 -29.76 14.13 6.45
CA ARG A 497 -29.84 14.96 5.24
C ARG A 497 -30.62 14.27 4.12
N ALA A 498 -30.42 12.96 3.91
CA ALA A 498 -31.17 12.15 2.96
C ALA A 498 -32.67 12.15 3.29
N GLN A 499 -33.04 11.89 4.55
CA GLN A 499 -34.45 11.95 4.99
C GLN A 499 -35.10 13.32 4.73
N LYS A 500 -34.38 14.42 4.97
CA LYS A 500 -34.86 15.78 4.67
C LYS A 500 -35.06 16.03 3.18
N ARG A 501 -34.24 15.42 2.32
CA ARG A 501 -34.38 15.48 0.86
C ARG A 501 -35.64 14.74 0.41
N ASP A 502 -35.85 13.52 0.90
CA ASP A 502 -37.02 12.69 0.59
C ASP A 502 -38.32 13.34 1.09
N GLN A 503 -38.29 13.96 2.27
CA GLN A 503 -39.44 14.72 2.80
C GLN A 503 -39.76 15.95 1.95
N LYS A 504 -38.74 16.68 1.46
CA LYS A 504 -38.94 17.84 0.56
C LYS A 504 -39.42 17.42 -0.83
N GLU A 505 -38.99 16.27 -1.34
CA GLU A 505 -39.47 15.72 -2.62
C GLU A 505 -40.93 15.24 -2.48
N ASN A 506 -41.26 14.51 -1.42
CA ASN A 506 -42.65 14.08 -1.13
C ASN A 506 -43.60 15.26 -0.82
N GLN A 507 -43.11 16.36 -0.22
CA GLN A 507 -43.90 17.59 -0.02
C GLN A 507 -44.13 18.40 -1.31
N LYS A 508 -43.27 18.26 -2.34
CA LYS A 508 -43.52 18.88 -3.66
C LYS A 508 -44.67 18.19 -4.39
N ASP A 509 -44.89 16.89 -4.16
CA ASP A 509 -45.97 16.12 -4.78
C ASP A 509 -47.32 16.27 -4.06
N ASN A 510 -47.33 16.65 -2.77
CA ASN A 510 -48.55 16.92 -2.01
C ASN A 510 -48.60 18.39 -1.54
N GLN A 511 -49.04 19.30 -2.42
CA GLN A 511 -49.49 20.63 -1.99
C GLN A 511 -50.79 20.53 -1.19
N LYS A 512 -50.65 20.33 0.13
CA LYS A 512 -51.45 20.90 1.22
C LYS A 512 -51.28 20.03 2.46
N GLU A 513 -50.35 20.41 3.33
CA GLU A 513 -50.60 20.43 4.77
C GLU A 513 -49.51 21.26 5.46
N LYS A 514 -49.93 22.18 6.33
CA LYS A 514 -49.05 22.99 7.17
C LYS A 514 -48.72 22.15 8.40
N GLU A 515 -47.46 21.78 8.58
CA GLU A 515 -46.98 21.26 9.86
C GLU A 515 -46.05 22.25 10.58
N GLN A 516 -46.24 22.29 11.90
CA GLN A 516 -45.46 23.03 12.88
C GLN A 516 -44.02 22.48 12.96
N PRO A 517 -43.02 23.32 13.27
CA PRO A 517 -41.64 22.88 13.36
C PRO A 517 -41.47 21.96 14.58
N SER A 518 -41.21 20.67 14.33
CA SER A 518 -40.71 19.77 15.37
C SER A 518 -39.31 20.23 15.79
N ALA A 519 -39.07 20.33 17.10
CA ALA A 519 -37.82 20.80 17.69
C ALA A 519 -36.58 20.18 17.03
N GLU A 520 -35.70 21.06 16.53
CA GLU A 520 -34.44 20.71 15.89
C GLU A 520 -33.53 19.96 16.86
N GLN A 521 -33.19 18.70 16.54
CA GLN A 521 -31.99 18.10 17.11
C GLN A 521 -30.79 18.48 16.23
N PRO A 522 -29.79 19.20 16.76
CA PRO A 522 -28.58 19.54 16.02
C PRO A 522 -27.74 18.28 15.82
N SER A 523 -27.78 17.69 14.62
CA SER A 523 -26.86 16.62 14.25
C SER A 523 -25.44 17.18 14.20
N ALA A 524 -24.52 16.64 14.98
CA ALA A 524 -23.11 16.96 14.85
C ALA A 524 -22.63 16.73 13.40
N ARG A 525 -21.73 17.56 12.90
CA ARG A 525 -21.21 17.50 11.53
C ARG A 525 -19.69 17.68 11.50
N LEU A 526 -19.06 17.13 10.47
CA LEU A 526 -17.63 17.30 10.23
C LEU A 526 -17.39 18.43 9.22
N LEU A 527 -16.38 19.26 9.49
CA LEU A 527 -15.95 20.34 8.61
C LEU A 527 -14.44 20.31 8.42
N MET A 528 -13.98 20.77 7.26
CA MET A 528 -12.60 21.17 7.03
C MET A 528 -12.52 22.69 7.03
N ALA A 529 -11.90 23.26 8.07
CA ALA A 529 -11.55 24.67 8.12
C ALA A 529 -10.16 24.89 7.53
N TYR A 530 -9.94 26.03 6.89
CA TYR A 530 -8.67 26.39 6.29
C TYR A 530 -8.34 27.86 6.53
N SER A 531 -7.06 28.16 6.64
CA SER A 531 -6.53 29.51 6.67
C SER A 531 -5.23 29.60 5.90
N LEU A 532 -5.04 30.69 5.17
CA LEU A 532 -3.80 31.01 4.47
C LEU A 532 -3.23 32.30 5.08
N ALA A 533 -1.97 32.27 5.49
CA ALA A 533 -1.29 33.43 6.04
C ALA A 533 0.01 33.73 5.29
N LEU A 534 0.33 35.02 5.13
CA LEU A 534 1.61 35.51 4.64
C LEU A 534 2.25 36.34 5.74
N GLU A 535 3.49 36.04 6.13
CA GLU A 535 4.21 36.75 7.20
C GLU A 535 3.38 36.87 8.50
N GLY A 536 2.62 35.81 8.85
CA GLY A 536 1.74 35.76 10.02
C GLY A 536 0.39 36.49 9.87
N SER A 537 0.16 37.21 8.77
CA SER A 537 -1.11 37.88 8.48
C SER A 537 -2.03 36.98 7.67
N VAL A 538 -3.21 36.65 8.22
CA VAL A 538 -4.21 35.82 7.53
C VAL A 538 -4.81 36.59 6.35
N VAL A 539 -4.60 36.08 5.14
CA VAL A 539 -5.12 36.66 3.88
C VAL A 539 -6.41 35.99 3.41
N LEU A 540 -6.62 34.72 3.80
CA LEU A 540 -7.79 33.93 3.44
C LEU A 540 -8.14 33.00 4.59
N ARG A 541 -9.43 32.82 4.85
CA ARG A 541 -9.94 31.78 5.74
C ARG A 541 -11.34 31.35 5.34
N GLY A 542 -11.66 30.09 5.59
CA GLY A 542 -13.00 29.57 5.36
C GLY A 542 -13.19 28.21 6.02
N ALA A 543 -14.37 27.63 5.82
CA ALA A 543 -14.68 26.28 6.25
C ALA A 543 -15.71 25.67 5.32
N VAL A 544 -15.53 24.39 5.01
CA VAL A 544 -16.43 23.61 4.16
C VAL A 544 -16.88 22.34 4.89
N PRO A 545 -18.16 21.96 4.81
CA PRO A 545 -18.61 20.68 5.33
C PRO A 545 -18.02 19.55 4.50
N LEU A 546 -17.75 18.41 5.15
CA LEU A 546 -17.32 17.21 4.43
C LEU A 546 -18.48 16.73 3.51
N PRO A 547 -18.17 16.21 2.30
CA PRO A 547 -19.18 15.70 1.38
C PRO A 547 -19.88 14.48 1.98
N ASP A 548 -21.14 14.24 1.59
CA ASP A 548 -21.88 13.05 2.02
C ASP A 548 -21.20 11.79 1.47
N LEU A 549 -21.32 10.66 2.17
CA LEU A 549 -20.87 9.37 1.65
C LEU A 549 -21.57 9.10 0.30
N PRO A 550 -20.83 8.65 -0.74
CA PRO A 550 -21.46 8.27 -1.99
C PRO A 550 -22.52 7.19 -1.77
N ASP A 551 -23.68 7.35 -2.42
CA ASP A 551 -24.69 6.31 -2.49
C ASP A 551 -24.08 5.10 -3.23
N PRO A 552 -24.03 3.89 -2.64
CA PRO A 552 -23.40 2.74 -3.26
C PRO A 552 -23.96 2.42 -4.66
N ASP A 553 -25.18 2.85 -4.97
CA ASP A 553 -25.83 2.63 -6.27
C ASP A 553 -25.60 3.77 -7.30
N GLN A 554 -24.93 4.89 -6.95
CA GLN A 554 -24.78 6.07 -7.84
C GLN A 554 -23.34 6.39 -8.25
N LEU A 555 -22.37 5.52 -7.99
CA LEU A 555 -20.98 5.78 -8.37
C LEU A 555 -20.77 5.58 -9.88
N PRO A 556 -20.34 6.60 -10.64
CA PRO A 556 -19.83 6.39 -11.98
C PRO A 556 -18.49 5.63 -11.87
N GLY A 557 -18.32 4.59 -12.70
CA GLY A 557 -17.21 3.61 -12.65
C GLY A 557 -15.77 4.13 -12.84
N HIS A 558 -15.52 5.43 -12.68
CA HIS A 558 -14.18 6.02 -12.81
C HIS A 558 -13.74 6.97 -11.68
N MET A 559 -14.52 7.20 -10.63
CA MET A 559 -14.04 7.94 -9.43
C MET A 559 -14.63 7.46 -8.10
N GLY A 560 -15.13 6.22 -8.06
CA GLY A 560 -15.89 5.71 -6.92
C GLY A 560 -15.43 4.33 -6.49
N GLU A 561 -14.22 4.17 -5.97
CA GLU A 561 -13.84 2.90 -5.31
C GLU A 561 -12.65 3.02 -4.33
N ASN A 562 -12.36 4.23 -3.81
CA ASN A 562 -11.45 4.40 -2.67
C ASN A 562 -12.13 4.15 -1.31
N ALA A 563 -13.37 3.66 -1.32
CA ALA A 563 -14.10 3.22 -0.15
C ALA A 563 -14.16 1.70 -0.15
N ASP A 564 -13.09 1.06 0.34
CA ASP A 564 -13.16 -0.18 1.14
C ASP A 564 -11.79 -0.86 1.18
N THR A 565 -11.05 -0.58 2.26
CA THR A 565 -10.03 -1.49 2.79
C THR A 565 -10.21 -1.58 4.31
N GLU A 566 -10.00 -2.79 4.82
CA GLU A 566 -10.27 -3.24 6.20
C GLU A 566 -9.78 -2.26 7.26
N GLY A 567 -10.59 -2.05 8.31
CA GLY A 567 -10.34 -1.09 9.38
C GLY A 567 -11.56 -0.24 9.77
N GLY A 568 -12.72 -0.45 9.15
CA GLY A 568 -13.92 0.33 9.46
C GLY A 568 -13.78 1.81 9.05
N SER A 569 -13.04 2.08 7.97
CA SER A 569 -12.83 3.43 7.45
C SER A 569 -13.63 3.71 6.19
N THR A 570 -13.87 4.97 5.86
CA THR A 570 -14.48 5.37 4.57
C THR A 570 -13.73 6.57 3.99
N GLY A 571 -13.35 6.46 2.71
CA GLY A 571 -12.66 7.50 1.95
C GLY A 571 -13.63 8.53 1.38
N LEU A 572 -13.33 9.82 1.58
CA LEU A 572 -14.04 10.97 1.01
C LEU A 572 -13.07 11.78 0.16
N SER A 573 -13.55 12.36 -0.94
CA SER A 573 -12.78 13.30 -1.75
C SER A 573 -13.40 14.69 -1.68
N LEU A 574 -12.61 15.69 -1.32
CA LEU A 574 -13.02 17.09 -1.23
C LEU A 574 -12.12 17.93 -2.15
N SER A 575 -12.73 18.84 -2.90
CA SER A 575 -12.02 19.83 -3.72
C SER A 575 -12.52 21.22 -3.36
N LEU A 576 -11.57 22.13 -3.14
CA LEU A 576 -11.81 23.54 -2.84
C LEU A 576 -10.98 24.40 -3.80
N VAL A 577 -11.56 25.52 -4.25
CA VAL A 577 -10.88 26.49 -5.11
C VAL A 577 -11.12 27.88 -4.55
N GLU A 578 -10.04 28.60 -4.27
CA GLU A 578 -10.07 29.94 -3.69
C GLU A 578 -9.29 30.93 -4.53
N LYS A 579 -9.78 32.17 -4.61
CA LYS A 579 -9.11 33.24 -5.36
C LYS A 579 -8.22 34.08 -4.45
N ILE A 580 -7.04 34.41 -4.95
CA ILE A 580 -6.08 35.29 -4.27
C ILE A 580 -5.77 36.47 -5.20
N GLU A 581 -6.08 37.69 -4.74
CA GLU A 581 -5.70 38.89 -5.48
C GLU A 581 -4.23 39.21 -5.22
N LYS A 582 -3.46 39.47 -6.29
CA LYS A 582 -2.05 39.88 -6.24
C LYS A 582 -1.21 38.98 -5.32
N PRO A 583 -1.10 37.67 -5.61
CA PRO A 583 -0.32 36.76 -4.79
C PRO A 583 1.16 37.18 -4.73
N ALA A 584 1.78 37.03 -3.57
CA ALA A 584 3.22 37.11 -3.42
C ALA A 584 3.84 35.89 -4.12
N LEU A 585 4.76 36.13 -5.05
CA LEU A 585 5.27 35.09 -5.94
C LEU A 585 6.53 34.44 -5.38
N TRP A 586 6.57 33.12 -5.44
CA TRP A 586 7.75 32.35 -5.09
C TRP A 586 8.77 32.32 -6.24
N SER A 587 10.05 32.44 -5.90
CA SER A 587 11.18 32.21 -6.80
C SER A 587 12.44 31.84 -6.01
N ALA A 588 13.51 31.43 -6.70
CA ALA A 588 14.80 31.18 -6.04
C ALA A 588 15.46 32.47 -5.49
N GLU A 589 15.09 33.65 -6.00
CA GLU A 589 15.62 34.94 -5.56
C GLU A 589 14.82 35.51 -4.39
N ASP A 590 13.50 35.35 -4.45
CA ASP A 590 12.52 35.81 -3.46
C ASP A 590 11.56 34.65 -3.13
N PRO A 591 11.88 33.80 -2.13
CA PRO A 591 11.13 32.57 -1.83
C PRO A 591 9.91 32.86 -0.96
N GLN A 592 8.96 33.65 -1.48
CA GLN A 592 7.71 33.96 -0.78
C GLN A 592 6.89 32.68 -0.54
N LEU A 593 6.61 32.38 0.73
CA LEU A 593 5.82 31.22 1.14
C LEU A 593 4.65 31.66 2.02
N TYR A 594 3.48 31.09 1.74
CA TYR A 594 2.30 31.19 2.57
C TYR A 594 2.21 29.98 3.50
N ASP A 595 1.74 30.21 4.72
CA ASP A 595 1.34 29.17 5.65
C ASP A 595 -0.12 28.78 5.39
N LEU A 596 -0.34 27.63 4.77
CA LEU A 596 -1.65 27.00 4.67
C LEU A 596 -1.86 26.11 5.90
N THR A 597 -2.91 26.37 6.68
CA THR A 597 -3.32 25.51 7.78
C THR A 597 -4.70 24.92 7.51
N LEU A 598 -4.82 23.60 7.55
CA LEU A 598 -6.06 22.84 7.42
C LEU A 598 -6.42 22.23 8.77
N ARG A 599 -7.70 22.27 9.13
CA ARG A 599 -8.22 21.70 10.39
C ARG A 599 -9.45 20.86 10.12
N LEU A 600 -9.42 19.60 10.54
CA LEU A 600 -10.63 18.78 10.61
C LEU A 600 -11.29 18.98 11.98
N VAL A 601 -12.56 19.39 11.97
CA VAL A 601 -13.32 19.68 13.19
C VAL A 601 -14.66 18.96 13.18
N CYS A 602 -15.09 18.52 14.35
CA CYS A 602 -16.46 18.08 14.60
C CYS A 602 -17.22 19.22 15.29
N GLU A 603 -18.32 19.66 14.71
CA GLU A 603 -19.19 20.71 15.25
C GLU A 603 -20.50 20.07 15.72
N GLY A 604 -20.83 20.19 17.01
CA GLY A 604 -22.08 19.69 17.59
C GLY A 604 -22.65 20.66 18.62
N ALA A 605 -23.91 20.48 19.03
CA ALA A 605 -24.46 21.30 20.10
C ALA A 605 -23.83 20.94 21.44
N ALA A 606 -23.48 21.95 22.23
CA ALA A 606 -22.93 21.76 23.55
C ALA A 606 -23.91 20.93 24.42
N ALA A 607 -23.42 19.83 24.99
CA ALA A 607 -24.20 19.02 25.92
C ALA A 607 -24.53 19.86 27.17
N GLY A 608 -25.80 20.28 27.30
CA GLY A 608 -26.32 20.95 28.50
C GLY A 608 -26.64 22.44 28.39
N GLY A 609 -26.68 23.05 27.20
CA GLY A 609 -27.20 24.40 27.02
C GLY A 609 -28.72 24.41 26.80
N ASP A 610 -29.48 25.05 27.70
CA ASP A 610 -30.91 25.31 27.50
C ASP A 610 -31.14 25.95 26.12
N SER A 611 -32.11 25.41 25.39
CA SER A 611 -32.54 25.87 24.08
C SER A 611 -33.13 27.28 24.16
N GLY A 612 -32.26 28.28 24.10
CA GLY A 612 -32.57 29.69 23.89
C GLY A 612 -31.68 30.24 22.76
N ASP A 613 -32.23 31.18 21.99
CA ASP A 613 -31.62 31.81 20.80
C ASP A 613 -30.10 32.04 20.95
N GLY A 614 -29.31 31.23 20.24
CA GLY A 614 -27.85 31.29 20.22
C GLY A 614 -27.12 30.09 20.84
N ALA A 615 -27.56 28.85 20.55
CA ALA A 615 -26.82 27.65 20.94
C ALA A 615 -25.38 27.71 20.42
N ALA A 616 -24.41 27.88 21.33
CA ALA A 616 -23.00 27.82 20.99
C ALA A 616 -22.66 26.39 20.57
N PHE A 617 -22.30 26.19 19.31
CA PHE A 617 -21.76 24.93 18.85
C PHE A 617 -20.38 24.72 19.48
N GLN A 618 -20.15 23.54 20.05
CA GLN A 618 -18.83 23.14 20.49
C GLN A 618 -18.10 22.56 19.28
N GLN A 619 -16.97 23.15 18.93
CA GLN A 619 -16.05 22.62 17.93
C GLN A 619 -14.99 21.77 18.63
N ILE A 620 -14.90 20.51 18.24
CA ILE A 620 -13.87 19.57 18.68
C ILE A 620 -12.89 19.44 17.52
N LEU A 621 -11.65 19.86 17.75
CA LEU A 621 -10.56 19.66 16.82
C LEU A 621 -10.19 18.17 16.76
N LEU A 622 -10.07 17.64 15.55
CA LEU A 622 -9.68 16.25 15.30
C LEU A 622 -8.25 16.15 14.75
N GLU A 623 -7.87 17.08 13.87
CA GLU A 623 -6.57 17.10 13.21
C GLU A 623 -6.20 18.52 12.74
N ILE A 624 -4.91 18.83 12.75
CA ILE A 624 -4.33 20.00 12.07
C ILE A 624 -3.22 19.55 11.11
N VAL A 625 -3.23 20.09 9.90
CA VAL A 625 -2.11 20.02 8.93
C VAL A 625 -1.63 21.43 8.62
N ARG A 626 -0.31 21.64 8.57
CA ARG A 626 0.29 22.90 8.13
C ARG A 626 1.29 22.64 7.00
N GLU A 627 1.09 23.31 5.87
CA GLU A 627 1.96 23.22 4.70
C GLU A 627 2.39 24.61 4.24
N ARG A 628 3.63 24.74 3.76
CA ARG A 628 4.15 25.98 3.19
C ARG A 628 4.03 25.93 1.68
N ILE A 629 3.33 26.90 1.10
CA ILE A 629 3.01 26.90 -0.33
C ILE A 629 3.51 28.17 -1.01
N GLY A 630 3.93 28.08 -2.27
CA GLY A 630 4.46 29.21 -3.03
C GLY A 630 3.73 29.37 -4.37
N PHE A 631 3.17 30.56 -4.62
CA PHE A 631 2.55 30.88 -5.91
C PHE A 631 3.62 31.12 -6.97
N ARG A 632 3.63 30.31 -8.03
CA ARG A 632 4.57 30.48 -9.13
C ARG A 632 4.03 29.90 -10.43
N ARG A 633 4.44 30.48 -11.54
CA ARG A 633 4.17 29.95 -12.88
C ARG A 633 5.49 29.59 -13.56
N PHE A 634 5.70 28.31 -13.82
CA PHE A 634 6.85 27.81 -14.57
C PHE A 634 6.36 27.24 -15.90
N GLU A 635 6.98 27.66 -17.00
CA GLU A 635 6.56 27.25 -18.34
C GLU A 635 7.72 27.25 -19.34
N LEU A 636 7.60 26.41 -20.37
CA LEU A 636 8.46 26.45 -21.54
C LEU A 636 7.75 27.27 -22.63
N LYS A 637 8.16 28.54 -22.80
CA LYS A 637 7.55 29.47 -23.76
C LYS A 637 8.53 29.77 -24.89
N ASP A 638 8.14 29.43 -26.12
CA ASP A 638 8.97 29.61 -27.32
C ASP A 638 10.38 28.98 -27.18
N GLY A 639 10.44 27.81 -26.53
CA GLY A 639 11.69 27.10 -26.24
C GLY A 639 12.52 27.67 -25.08
N LEU A 640 12.02 28.67 -24.36
CA LEU A 640 12.68 29.28 -23.21
C LEU A 640 11.97 28.90 -21.91
N MET A 641 12.76 28.43 -20.93
CA MET A 641 12.26 28.20 -19.58
C MET A 641 12.03 29.54 -18.88
N CYS A 642 10.79 29.78 -18.50
CA CYS A 642 10.34 31.01 -17.87
C CYS A 642 9.73 30.72 -16.50
N LEU A 643 10.10 31.51 -15.51
CA LEU A 643 9.46 31.56 -14.21
C LEU A 643 8.84 32.95 -14.01
N ASN A 644 7.54 32.99 -13.70
CA ASN A 644 6.79 34.22 -13.47
C ASN A 644 7.00 35.23 -14.62
N GLY A 645 6.91 34.74 -15.86
CA GLY A 645 7.06 35.53 -17.09
C GLY A 645 8.50 35.94 -17.43
N LYS A 646 9.51 35.57 -16.64
CA LYS A 646 10.92 35.91 -16.87
C LYS A 646 11.73 34.67 -17.23
N ARG A 647 12.58 34.77 -18.25
CA ARG A 647 13.55 33.72 -18.60
C ARG A 647 14.46 33.44 -17.41
N ILE A 648 14.61 32.16 -17.06
CA ILE A 648 15.60 31.70 -16.07
C ILE A 648 16.76 30.96 -16.74
N VAL A 649 17.86 30.84 -16.01
CA VAL A 649 19.01 30.01 -16.38
C VAL A 649 19.38 29.19 -15.15
N PHE A 650 19.44 27.87 -15.30
CA PHE A 650 19.92 27.01 -14.23
C PHE A 650 21.44 27.15 -14.08
N ARG A 651 21.86 27.62 -12.91
CA ARG A 651 23.22 27.53 -12.38
C ARG A 651 23.20 26.39 -11.37
N GLY A 652 22.98 25.19 -11.88
CA GLY A 652 22.64 24.02 -11.10
C GLY A 652 23.83 23.15 -10.70
N VAL A 653 23.59 22.27 -9.74
CA VAL A 653 24.51 21.18 -9.35
C VAL A 653 23.72 19.89 -9.13
N ASN A 654 24.32 18.75 -9.46
CA ASN A 654 23.80 17.43 -9.08
C ASN A 654 24.25 17.11 -7.65
N ARG A 655 23.35 16.61 -6.80
CA ARG A 655 23.65 16.27 -5.40
C ARG A 655 23.21 14.84 -5.06
N HIS A 656 24.18 13.99 -4.69
CA HIS A 656 23.92 12.75 -3.97
C HIS A 656 23.68 13.01 -2.48
N GLU A 657 22.74 12.28 -1.88
CA GLU A 657 22.54 12.24 -0.43
C GLU A 657 23.63 11.39 0.21
N PHE A 658 24.78 11.97 0.57
CA PHE A 658 25.93 11.23 1.10
C PHE A 658 26.76 12.05 2.12
N THR A 659 27.30 11.36 3.14
CA THR A 659 28.41 11.84 3.96
C THR A 659 29.49 10.76 4.10
N CYS A 660 30.73 11.16 4.36
CA CYS A 660 31.84 10.23 4.59
C CYS A 660 31.72 9.45 5.92
N ASP A 661 30.96 9.97 6.89
CA ASP A 661 30.82 9.36 8.23
C ASP A 661 29.66 8.37 8.31
N SER A 662 28.57 8.61 7.57
CA SER A 662 27.31 7.84 7.69
C SER A 662 26.78 7.25 6.37
N GLY A 663 27.51 7.40 5.26
CA GLY A 663 27.01 6.99 3.95
C GLY A 663 25.79 7.82 3.56
N ARG A 664 24.68 7.18 3.15
CA ARG A 664 23.45 7.89 2.74
C ARG A 664 22.46 8.18 3.87
N THR A 665 22.80 7.85 5.12
CA THR A 665 22.03 8.30 6.28
C THR A 665 22.44 9.74 6.63
N VAL A 666 22.02 10.71 5.82
CA VAL A 666 22.45 12.11 5.94
C VAL A 666 21.55 12.87 6.90
N PRO A 667 22.10 13.48 7.98
CA PRO A 667 21.32 14.30 8.89
C PRO A 667 20.76 15.57 8.22
N ALA A 668 19.57 16.00 8.62
CA ALA A 668 18.88 17.16 8.03
C ALA A 668 19.70 18.45 8.14
N GLU A 669 20.45 18.63 9.22
CA GLU A 669 21.34 19.77 9.44
C GLU A 669 22.48 19.85 8.41
N ILE A 670 23.00 18.70 7.97
CA ILE A 670 24.01 18.64 6.90
C ILE A 670 23.37 19.01 5.56
N THR A 671 22.20 18.45 5.26
CA THR A 671 21.44 18.81 4.05
C THR A 671 21.14 20.32 4.01
N ARG A 672 20.71 20.93 5.11
CA ARG A 672 20.50 22.38 5.17
C ARG A 672 21.79 23.17 4.93
N ARG A 673 22.90 22.73 5.53
CA ARG A 673 24.21 23.35 5.35
C ARG A 673 24.67 23.30 3.89
N ASP A 674 24.48 22.17 3.21
CA ASP A 674 24.81 22.04 1.78
C ASP A 674 24.09 23.10 0.94
N LEU A 675 22.78 23.25 1.15
CA LEU A 675 21.96 24.21 0.39
C LEU A 675 22.33 25.67 0.68
N ILE A 676 22.66 26.00 1.94
CA ILE A 676 23.16 27.33 2.29
C ILE A 676 24.49 27.62 1.58
N LEU A 677 25.41 26.64 1.54
CA LEU A 677 26.68 26.77 0.84
C LEU A 677 26.46 26.95 -0.67
N MET A 678 25.51 26.24 -1.27
CA MET A 678 25.13 26.43 -2.67
C MET A 678 24.68 27.87 -2.94
N LYS A 679 23.75 28.39 -2.11
CA LYS A 679 23.26 29.78 -2.22
C LYS A 679 24.38 30.81 -2.09
N GLN A 680 25.29 30.63 -1.13
CA GLN A 680 26.46 31.50 -0.94
C GLN A 680 27.41 31.51 -2.15
N ASN A 681 27.37 30.47 -2.99
CA ASN A 681 28.18 30.34 -4.19
C ASN A 681 27.39 30.59 -5.49
N ASN A 682 26.25 31.30 -5.41
CA ASN A 682 25.42 31.69 -6.56
C ASN A 682 24.82 30.51 -7.36
N ILE A 683 24.72 29.33 -6.75
CA ILE A 683 23.96 28.19 -7.29
C ILE A 683 22.48 28.45 -7.03
N ASN A 684 21.63 28.23 -8.03
CA ASN A 684 20.19 28.48 -7.94
C ASN A 684 19.33 27.24 -8.18
N ALA A 685 19.93 26.09 -8.47
CA ALA A 685 19.21 24.87 -8.76
C ALA A 685 19.94 23.60 -8.28
N VAL A 686 19.17 22.58 -7.96
CA VAL A 686 19.68 21.25 -7.56
C VAL A 686 18.95 20.17 -8.35
N ARG A 687 19.67 19.13 -8.77
CA ARG A 687 19.10 17.87 -9.27
C ARG A 687 19.38 16.76 -8.26
N THR A 688 18.34 16.00 -7.88
CA THR A 688 18.45 14.87 -6.95
C THR A 688 18.98 13.62 -7.65
N CYS A 689 20.27 13.60 -7.97
CA CYS A 689 20.89 12.50 -8.70
C CYS A 689 21.02 11.25 -7.80
N HIS A 690 20.50 10.07 -8.18
CA HIS A 690 19.53 9.80 -9.25
C HIS A 690 18.33 9.07 -8.66
N TYR A 691 17.75 9.70 -7.63
CA TYR A 691 16.69 9.14 -6.79
C TYR A 691 16.07 10.21 -5.87
N PRO A 692 14.85 9.98 -5.34
CA PRO A 692 14.22 10.86 -4.39
C PRO A 692 15.03 11.00 -3.09
N ASN A 693 15.36 12.21 -2.68
CA ASN A 693 16.06 12.48 -1.40
C ASN A 693 15.07 12.46 -0.22
N ALA A 694 15.55 12.59 1.02
CA ALA A 694 14.67 12.78 2.17
C ALA A 694 13.84 14.09 2.07
N SER A 695 12.60 14.10 2.57
CA SER A 695 11.65 15.23 2.51
C SER A 695 12.24 16.58 2.96
N ALA A 696 13.20 16.55 3.89
CA ALA A 696 13.89 17.75 4.37
C ALA A 696 14.54 18.56 3.24
N LEU A 697 15.11 17.92 2.21
CA LEU A 697 15.73 18.61 1.08
C LEU A 697 14.73 19.56 0.39
N TYR A 698 13.54 19.04 0.07
CA TYR A 698 12.52 19.77 -0.68
C TYR A 698 11.97 20.94 0.13
N ARG A 699 11.67 20.70 1.41
CA ARG A 699 11.23 21.76 2.35
C ARG A 699 12.29 22.86 2.49
N PHE A 700 13.58 22.52 2.55
CA PHE A 700 14.64 23.52 2.58
C PHE A 700 14.83 24.25 1.24
N CYS A 701 14.63 23.59 0.09
CA CYS A 701 14.69 24.27 -1.21
C CYS A 701 13.54 25.26 -1.39
N ASP A 702 12.34 24.93 -0.90
CA ASP A 702 11.21 25.85 -0.85
C ASP A 702 11.55 27.11 -0.03
N GLU A 703 12.11 26.91 1.17
CA GLU A 703 12.42 27.99 2.12
C GLU A 703 13.61 28.85 1.69
N LEU A 704 14.71 28.23 1.24
CA LEU A 704 15.95 28.93 0.90
C LEU A 704 15.94 29.49 -0.53
N GLY A 705 14.96 29.11 -1.35
CA GLY A 705 14.84 29.51 -2.74
C GLY A 705 15.91 28.85 -3.62
N LEU A 706 15.69 27.58 -3.96
CA LEU A 706 16.43 26.81 -4.96
C LEU A 706 15.44 26.09 -5.88
N TYR A 707 15.69 26.13 -7.18
CA TYR A 707 14.92 25.34 -8.14
C TYR A 707 15.32 23.86 -8.05
N LEU A 708 14.37 22.96 -8.23
CA LEU A 708 14.59 21.53 -8.17
C LEU A 708 14.18 20.82 -9.46
N ILE A 709 15.07 19.93 -9.90
CA ILE A 709 14.74 18.78 -10.74
C ILE A 709 14.64 17.58 -9.78
N ALA A 710 13.41 17.14 -9.54
CA ALA A 710 13.13 15.99 -8.68
C ALA A 710 13.14 14.73 -9.55
N GLU A 711 14.08 13.82 -9.26
CA GLU A 711 14.32 12.64 -10.07
C GLU A 711 13.84 11.36 -9.39
N ASN A 712 13.13 10.55 -10.18
CA ASN A 712 12.71 9.22 -9.80
C ASN A 712 13.91 8.26 -9.68
N ASN A 713 13.78 7.23 -8.84
CA ASN A 713 14.80 6.21 -8.65
C ASN A 713 14.78 5.22 -9.82
N MET A 714 15.58 5.47 -10.85
CA MET A 714 15.73 4.58 -12.00
C MET A 714 17.07 4.83 -12.69
N GLU A 715 17.93 3.82 -12.64
CA GLU A 715 19.17 3.76 -13.43
C GLU A 715 19.60 2.31 -13.71
N SER A 716 19.87 1.98 -14.97
CA SER A 716 20.28 0.65 -15.44
C SER A 716 21.52 0.70 -16.33
N HIS A 717 22.49 1.54 -15.94
CA HIS A 717 23.66 1.94 -16.73
C HIS A 717 24.36 0.78 -17.46
N ALA A 718 24.72 -0.31 -16.76
CA ALA A 718 25.39 -1.46 -17.37
C ALA A 718 24.60 -2.11 -18.51
N SER A 719 23.26 -2.09 -18.46
CA SER A 719 22.42 -2.88 -19.36
C SER A 719 22.51 -2.44 -20.83
N TRP A 720 22.87 -1.18 -21.09
CA TRP A 720 22.90 -0.60 -22.43
C TRP A 720 24.31 -0.33 -22.97
N ALA A 721 25.36 -0.74 -22.24
CA ALA A 721 26.75 -0.70 -22.75
C ALA A 721 26.93 -1.39 -24.12
N PRO A 722 26.24 -2.50 -24.46
CA PRO A 722 26.30 -3.06 -25.82
C PRO A 722 25.77 -2.11 -26.90
N ALA A 723 24.78 -1.26 -26.59
CA ALA A 723 24.21 -0.30 -27.54
C ALA A 723 25.25 0.77 -27.92
N GLU A 724 26.04 1.25 -26.95
CA GLU A 724 27.14 2.18 -27.22
C GLU A 724 28.18 1.60 -28.17
N ALA A 725 28.42 0.29 -28.08
CA ALA A 725 29.30 -0.44 -28.97
C ALA A 725 28.67 -0.79 -30.33
N GLY A 726 27.42 -0.37 -30.60
CA GLY A 726 26.69 -0.69 -31.83
C GLY A 726 26.28 -2.16 -31.95
N LEU A 727 26.20 -2.89 -30.83
CA LEU A 727 25.82 -4.30 -30.77
C LEU A 727 24.31 -4.47 -30.53
N PRO A 728 23.72 -5.65 -30.84
CA PRO A 728 22.34 -5.96 -30.51
C PRO A 728 22.03 -5.76 -29.01
N THR A 729 20.83 -5.29 -28.71
CA THR A 729 20.43 -4.79 -27.40
C THR A 729 19.34 -5.61 -26.65
N PRO A 730 19.27 -6.96 -26.76
CA PRO A 730 18.17 -7.73 -26.16
C PRO A 730 18.18 -7.77 -24.61
N GLY A 731 19.16 -7.14 -23.95
CA GLY A 731 19.31 -7.13 -22.49
C GLY A 731 19.15 -5.76 -21.82
N ILE A 732 18.79 -4.71 -22.57
CA ILE A 732 18.54 -3.38 -21.99
C ILE A 732 17.28 -3.45 -21.13
N VAL A 733 17.40 -3.00 -19.88
CA VAL A 733 16.26 -2.86 -18.97
C VAL A 733 16.07 -1.39 -18.61
N PRO A 734 14.83 -0.88 -18.47
CA PRO A 734 13.59 -1.61 -18.71
C PRO A 734 13.27 -1.82 -20.20
N GLY A 735 13.79 -0.98 -21.10
CA GLY A 735 13.54 -1.08 -22.55
C GLY A 735 12.04 -1.19 -22.87
N ASP A 736 11.69 -2.23 -23.64
CA ASP A 736 10.31 -2.60 -23.97
C ASP A 736 9.79 -3.79 -23.13
N ASP A 737 10.52 -4.21 -22.09
CA ASP A 737 10.15 -5.36 -21.26
C ASP A 737 9.13 -4.96 -20.17
N GLU A 738 7.87 -5.24 -20.45
CA GLU A 738 6.74 -4.90 -19.57
C GLU A 738 6.80 -5.54 -18.17
N ARG A 739 7.63 -6.56 -17.95
CA ARG A 739 7.82 -7.13 -16.60
C ARG A 739 8.29 -6.07 -15.60
N TRP A 740 8.96 -5.02 -16.07
CA TRP A 740 9.45 -3.89 -15.26
C TRP A 740 8.49 -2.71 -15.19
N SER A 741 7.43 -2.69 -16.01
CA SER A 741 6.57 -1.53 -16.19
C SER A 741 5.87 -1.12 -14.90
N GLU A 742 5.17 -2.04 -14.25
CA GLU A 742 4.40 -1.74 -13.04
C GLU A 742 5.29 -1.29 -11.88
N LEU A 743 6.47 -1.89 -11.75
CA LEU A 743 7.47 -1.50 -10.75
C LEU A 743 7.89 -0.05 -10.96
N LEU A 744 8.24 0.33 -12.19
CA LEU A 744 8.70 1.68 -12.49
C LEU A 744 7.57 2.72 -12.45
N LEU A 745 6.36 2.37 -12.88
CA LEU A 745 5.19 3.24 -12.75
C LEU A 745 4.83 3.49 -11.27
N ASP A 746 5.04 2.50 -10.41
CA ASP A 746 4.89 2.67 -8.96
C ASP A 746 5.94 3.62 -8.37
N ARG A 747 7.21 3.54 -8.79
CA ARG A 747 8.25 4.49 -8.35
C ARG A 747 7.92 5.93 -8.79
N ILE A 748 7.44 6.11 -10.02
CA ILE A 748 6.94 7.41 -10.52
C ILE A 748 5.79 7.92 -9.66
N ASN A 749 4.81 7.06 -9.38
CA ASN A 749 3.68 7.41 -8.51
C ASN A 749 4.16 7.77 -7.11
N SER A 750 5.02 6.98 -6.49
CA SER A 750 5.56 7.21 -5.14
C SER A 750 6.33 8.53 -5.06
N CYS A 751 7.20 8.80 -6.03
CA CYS A 751 7.93 10.07 -6.16
C CYS A 751 6.96 11.26 -6.29
N TYR A 752 6.00 11.20 -7.20
CA TYR A 752 5.01 12.26 -7.37
C TYR A 752 4.16 12.46 -6.11
N GLN A 753 3.57 11.39 -5.57
CA GLN A 753 2.62 11.50 -4.48
C GLN A 753 3.27 12.17 -3.26
N ARG A 754 4.50 11.78 -2.93
CA ARG A 754 5.27 12.34 -1.82
C ARG A 754 5.56 13.82 -2.02
N ASP A 755 6.04 14.22 -3.20
CA ASP A 755 6.72 15.50 -3.42
C ASP A 755 5.87 16.57 -4.17
N LYS A 756 4.66 16.23 -4.65
CA LYS A 756 3.83 17.08 -5.54
C LYS A 756 3.54 18.51 -5.08
N ASN A 757 3.59 18.77 -3.77
CA ASN A 757 3.20 20.05 -3.18
C ASN A 757 4.35 21.07 -3.06
N HIS A 758 5.59 20.68 -3.38
CA HIS A 758 6.75 21.57 -3.25
C HIS A 758 6.82 22.59 -4.40
N PRO A 759 6.78 23.92 -4.13
CA PRO A 759 6.92 24.96 -5.16
C PRO A 759 8.30 24.95 -5.84
N SER A 760 9.34 24.51 -5.13
CA SER A 760 10.72 24.41 -5.65
C SER A 760 10.88 23.44 -6.79
N ILE A 761 10.06 22.37 -6.85
CA ILE A 761 10.10 21.41 -7.95
C ILE A 761 9.52 22.07 -9.20
N LEU A 762 10.37 22.25 -10.20
CA LEU A 762 9.99 22.78 -11.51
C LEU A 762 9.86 21.68 -12.56
N ILE A 763 10.66 20.61 -12.42
CA ILE A 763 10.82 19.56 -13.40
C ILE A 763 10.82 18.20 -12.69
N TRP A 764 10.04 17.25 -13.22
CA TRP A 764 10.12 15.84 -12.87
C TRP A 764 11.11 15.15 -13.80
N SER A 765 12.07 14.39 -13.27
CA SER A 765 12.97 13.58 -14.08
C SER A 765 12.62 12.10 -13.99
N VAL A 766 12.49 11.44 -15.14
CA VAL A 766 12.08 10.03 -15.27
C VAL A 766 13.12 9.09 -14.66
N GLY A 767 14.39 9.45 -14.74
CA GLY A 767 15.55 8.76 -14.18
C GLY A 767 16.83 9.13 -14.95
N ASN A 768 17.84 8.27 -14.90
CA ASN A 768 19.17 8.53 -15.44
C ASN A 768 19.68 7.34 -16.27
N GLU A 769 20.48 7.60 -17.31
CA GLU A 769 21.33 6.63 -18.05
C GLU A 769 20.73 5.22 -18.18
N SER A 770 19.53 5.13 -18.76
CA SER A 770 18.78 3.86 -18.91
C SER A 770 18.22 3.67 -20.32
N PHE A 771 18.92 4.25 -21.29
CA PHE A 771 18.59 4.19 -22.72
C PHE A 771 17.17 4.71 -23.05
N GLY A 772 16.41 4.04 -23.91
CA GLY A 772 15.01 4.35 -24.22
C GLY A 772 14.13 3.09 -24.24
N GLY A 773 12.87 3.24 -24.66
CA GLY A 773 11.90 2.14 -24.73
C GLY A 773 10.48 2.54 -24.34
N THR A 774 9.52 1.64 -24.54
CA THR A 774 8.11 1.88 -24.23
C THR A 774 7.85 2.07 -22.75
N VAL A 775 8.59 1.38 -21.88
CA VAL A 775 8.41 1.53 -20.42
C VAL A 775 8.80 2.94 -19.97
N ILE A 776 9.92 3.47 -20.50
CA ILE A 776 10.38 4.83 -20.22
C ILE A 776 9.37 5.88 -20.71
N ARG A 777 8.80 5.68 -21.91
CA ARG A 777 7.71 6.53 -22.43
C ARG A 777 6.52 6.52 -21.46
N ASP A 778 6.10 5.35 -21.01
CA ASP A 778 4.94 5.21 -20.13
C ASP A 778 5.17 5.86 -18.76
N MET A 779 6.41 5.83 -18.23
CA MET A 779 6.81 6.59 -17.04
C MET A 779 6.67 8.11 -17.25
N ALA A 780 7.14 8.62 -18.39
CA ALA A 780 7.02 10.05 -18.71
C ALA A 780 5.55 10.47 -18.86
N ASP A 781 4.74 9.68 -19.55
CA ASP A 781 3.31 9.91 -19.72
C ASP A 781 2.56 9.84 -18.37
N ARG A 782 3.00 8.97 -17.45
CA ARG A 782 2.47 8.91 -16.08
C ARG A 782 2.74 10.19 -15.30
N PHE A 783 3.94 10.77 -15.37
CA PHE A 783 4.21 12.06 -14.74
C PHE A 783 3.30 13.16 -15.32
N ARG A 784 3.15 13.25 -16.64
CA ARG A 784 2.26 14.26 -17.28
C ARG A 784 0.80 14.08 -16.90
N ALA A 785 0.34 12.84 -16.77
CA ALA A 785 -1.03 12.55 -16.34
C ALA A 785 -1.27 12.94 -14.88
N LEU A 786 -0.27 12.74 -14.00
CA LEU A 786 -0.33 13.12 -12.60
C LEU A 786 -0.23 14.64 -12.42
N ASP A 787 0.69 15.28 -13.14
CA ASP A 787 1.06 16.68 -12.99
C ASP A 787 1.19 17.42 -14.34
N PRO A 788 0.13 18.09 -14.81
CA PRO A 788 0.19 18.87 -16.04
C PRO A 788 0.89 20.24 -15.87
N ASP A 789 1.25 20.64 -14.64
CA ASP A 789 1.80 21.99 -14.37
C ASP A 789 3.33 22.03 -14.34
N ARG A 790 4.00 20.88 -14.48
CA ARG A 790 5.46 20.74 -14.43
C ARG A 790 5.95 20.00 -15.66
N LEU A 791 7.16 20.33 -16.09
CA LEU A 791 7.79 19.69 -17.24
C LEU A 791 8.38 18.33 -16.84
N VAL A 792 8.50 17.43 -17.81
CA VAL A 792 9.11 16.11 -17.68
C VAL A 792 10.46 16.07 -18.40
N HIS A 793 11.51 15.69 -17.69
CA HIS A 793 12.88 15.56 -18.15
C HIS A 793 13.29 14.10 -18.25
N TYR A 794 13.99 13.75 -19.33
CA TYR A 794 14.74 12.51 -19.40
C TYR A 794 15.88 12.64 -20.40
N GLU A 795 17.11 12.38 -19.94
CA GLU A 795 18.32 12.54 -20.76
C GLU A 795 18.48 11.43 -21.81
N GLY A 796 18.06 10.20 -21.48
CA GLY A 796 18.28 9.01 -22.32
C GLY A 796 17.65 9.09 -23.73
N ILE A 797 16.75 10.05 -23.97
CA ILE A 797 16.26 10.39 -25.33
C ILE A 797 17.39 10.75 -26.29
N PHE A 798 18.53 11.22 -25.77
CA PHE A 798 19.72 11.52 -26.56
C PHE A 798 20.27 10.25 -27.22
N HIS A 799 20.26 9.14 -26.49
CA HIS A 799 20.74 7.84 -26.94
C HIS A 799 19.70 7.07 -27.77
N ASP A 800 18.41 7.21 -27.47
CA ASP A 800 17.31 6.61 -28.23
C ASP A 800 16.17 7.60 -28.49
N ARG A 801 16.01 7.98 -29.76
CA ARG A 801 14.97 8.91 -30.22
C ARG A 801 13.69 8.22 -30.69
N THR A 802 13.52 6.91 -30.46
CA THR A 802 12.32 6.17 -30.88
C THR A 802 11.04 6.75 -30.25
N TRP A 803 11.12 7.22 -29.01
CA TRP A 803 10.01 7.85 -28.28
C TRP A 803 10.39 9.28 -27.84
N PRO A 804 10.38 10.27 -28.76
CA PRO A 804 10.86 11.63 -28.46
C PRO A 804 9.99 12.35 -27.41
N ARG A 805 8.78 11.85 -27.15
CA ARG A 805 7.89 12.36 -26.10
C ARG A 805 8.26 11.86 -24.70
N SER A 806 9.32 11.09 -24.50
CA SER A 806 9.79 10.72 -23.16
C SER A 806 10.40 11.89 -22.38
N SER A 807 10.59 13.05 -23.02
CA SER A 807 10.93 14.32 -22.37
C SER A 807 10.31 15.52 -23.08
N ASP A 808 10.12 16.61 -22.34
CA ASP A 808 9.66 17.91 -22.85
C ASP A 808 10.83 18.83 -23.26
N MET A 809 12.07 18.43 -23.00
CA MET A 809 13.28 19.22 -23.28
C MET A 809 14.42 18.33 -23.77
N GLU A 810 15.32 18.92 -24.55
CA GLU A 810 16.58 18.26 -24.88
C GLU A 810 17.54 18.40 -23.69
N SER A 811 18.17 17.29 -23.33
CA SER A 811 19.18 17.21 -22.29
C SER A 811 20.25 16.23 -22.75
N GLN A 812 21.50 16.57 -22.51
CA GLN A 812 22.65 15.73 -22.84
C GLN A 812 23.70 15.91 -21.76
N MET A 813 24.31 14.81 -21.35
CA MET A 813 25.43 14.86 -20.42
C MET A 813 26.76 15.18 -21.13
N TYR A 814 27.48 16.15 -20.56
CA TYR A 814 28.84 16.56 -20.99
C TYR A 814 29.04 16.98 -22.46
N PRO A 815 28.10 17.69 -23.12
CA PRO A 815 28.34 18.21 -24.46
C PRO A 815 29.49 19.23 -24.45
N SER A 816 30.26 19.29 -25.54
CA SER A 816 31.22 20.38 -25.76
C SER A 816 30.48 21.71 -25.97
N ALA A 817 31.15 22.83 -25.75
CA ALA A 817 30.56 24.15 -26.01
C ALA A 817 30.17 24.35 -27.49
N GLU A 818 30.82 23.63 -28.40
CA GLU A 818 30.55 23.64 -29.84
C GLU A 818 29.41 22.71 -30.29
N ALA A 819 28.94 21.82 -29.42
CA ALA A 819 27.99 20.75 -29.78
C ALA A 819 26.58 21.28 -30.08
#